data_AF-A0A3D0T4U7-F1
#
_entry.id   AF-A0A3D0T4U7-F1
#
_cell.length_a   1.000
_cell.length_b   1.000
_cell.length_c   1.000
_cell.angle_alpha   90.00
_cell.angle_beta   90.00
_cell.angle_gamma   90.00
#
_symmetry.space_group_name_H-M   'P 1'
#
loop_
_entity.id
_entity.type
_entity.pdbx_description
1 polymer ?
#
loop_
_entity_poly.entity_id
_entity_poly.type
_entity_poly.pdbx_seq_one_letter_code
_entity_poly.pdbx_strand_id
1 'polypeptide(L)'
;GYVRKGDQSAYESLVNGVRENIPRIQQESEEPQKDKGQEQLEKELEQYKDQAVPPVTPGDSAIPPDDSDEYHTPPVAPGESKEQAQAKPYFEITPNGSSTKPLTGYYASGRKSYYDVDSKTWSKRKRLSSYNSSASGSERQTISGVTNAGLKSIPIPNGYELDLSTLAFNGAKPEIFRDQNGCFYIKTDGNSSFSIDFLKQDPPFAGPLVADDIIPIHRGQLSSSTEQIMTGLGGGVLEKAEKFRQYLLSKHFYPGDGDLQMAQALQLKLRSESTGDNYIQNLDQSEYLECYSVNTLYIAMLRKIGIPARLVIGHKVERAKDGKARIDSQTGHAWTEIWDGSAWRRMDATPRPKQQKQDQKDDQNSPSEEAQDGGIERPFDEAQGEQDQGEKQGQGQQMGEASDQDIAQGESQLNNAQELSEHLEKQKQSLDQQLENAESFQDLQKLQQEAEKSDLFDDMKQDLQDRLEAKEEQMKEVIKENLDEMVQDGFLDEERRQELEEQLDQQQLEELDRVRQQIERESRLFNEYQDIKEEVMPLVDQWFDYFVERLPRQEEVELDEDSLTRQGAFNRHSVMKPRNLLFGTVKNPRMIKPSIKPKFLASIMVDVSGSMAGEKLNMARKQLVFYNELFSRISSEFGFIRYANNIFSDNVVELKAYDQDYESPIRYDWGDGNRSTIKARLMQALHTQGGTNMLPAIQKAARDLNREIFEYPDYASAFYFIGDGQDTAGNSQRISEFLRLIDSEQGFGEHILSAIMLGNESQRRELAAIFGDDHTTVAPDFDTLIEQSMYQFDEDIETYLGDKIT
;
A
#
# COMPACT_ATOMS: atom_id res chain seq x y z
N GLY A 1 18.44 -16.10 -35.40
CA GLY A 1 18.54 -16.50 -36.81
C GLY A 1 17.93 -17.86 -37.00
N TYR A 2 16.91 -18.00 -37.85
CA TYR A 2 16.12 -19.22 -37.97
C TYR A 2 16.92 -20.37 -38.62
N VAL A 3 16.97 -21.53 -37.97
CA VAL A 3 17.59 -22.76 -38.47
C VAL A 3 16.63 -23.47 -39.43
N ARG A 4 17.06 -23.71 -40.67
CA ARG A 4 16.26 -24.46 -41.66
C ARG A 4 16.27 -25.96 -41.35
N LYS A 5 15.12 -26.59 -41.56
CA LYS A 5 14.89 -28.03 -41.36
C LYS A 5 15.85 -28.85 -42.25
N GLY A 6 16.71 -29.66 -41.63
CA GLY A 6 17.63 -30.59 -42.32
C GLY A 6 19.13 -30.34 -42.10
N ASP A 7 19.51 -29.28 -41.38
CA ASP A 7 20.92 -29.00 -41.08
C ASP A 7 21.34 -29.61 -39.72
N GLN A 8 21.93 -30.80 -39.79
CA GLN A 8 22.36 -31.57 -38.62
C GLN A 8 23.48 -30.87 -37.82
N SER A 9 24.27 -30.00 -38.47
CA SER A 9 25.34 -29.25 -37.82
C SER A 9 24.81 -28.11 -36.93
N ALA A 10 23.73 -27.45 -37.36
CA ALA A 10 23.06 -26.41 -36.59
C ALA A 10 22.35 -27.00 -35.35
N TYR A 11 21.82 -28.22 -35.48
CA TYR A 11 21.21 -28.94 -34.35
C TYR A 11 22.27 -29.37 -33.32
N GLU A 12 23.43 -29.86 -33.74
CA GLU A 12 24.54 -30.20 -32.83
C GLU A 12 25.11 -28.96 -32.13
N SER A 13 25.18 -27.83 -32.83
CA SER A 13 25.61 -26.54 -32.24
C SER A 13 24.60 -26.02 -31.20
N LEU A 14 23.30 -26.16 -31.47
CA LEU A 14 22.24 -25.83 -30.51
C LEU A 14 22.27 -26.75 -29.27
N VAL A 15 22.44 -28.06 -29.47
CA VAL A 15 22.51 -29.04 -28.38
C VAL A 15 23.74 -28.83 -27.50
N ASN A 16 24.89 -28.47 -28.09
CA ASN A 16 26.09 -28.13 -27.32
C ASN A 16 25.95 -26.79 -26.60
N GLY A 17 25.37 -25.76 -27.24
CA GLY A 17 25.09 -24.47 -26.61
C GLY A 17 24.07 -24.58 -25.46
N VAL A 18 23.07 -25.45 -25.58
CA VAL A 18 22.13 -25.74 -24.47
C VAL A 18 22.84 -26.51 -23.34
N ARG A 19 23.72 -27.47 -23.65
CA ARG A 19 24.51 -28.18 -22.63
C ARG A 19 25.48 -27.29 -21.85
N GLU A 20 26.08 -26.31 -22.51
CA GLU A 20 27.00 -25.35 -21.88
C GLU A 20 26.27 -24.26 -21.07
N ASN A 21 25.03 -23.92 -21.42
CA ASN A 21 24.25 -22.88 -20.75
C ASN A 21 23.29 -23.39 -19.65
N ILE A 22 23.00 -24.68 -19.57
CA ILE A 22 22.18 -25.26 -18.47
C ILE A 22 22.74 -24.94 -17.07
N PRO A 23 24.06 -24.99 -16.81
CA PRO A 23 24.60 -24.60 -15.51
C PRO A 23 24.48 -23.09 -15.21
N ARG A 24 24.37 -22.23 -16.24
CA ARG A 24 24.17 -20.77 -16.09
C ARG A 24 22.70 -20.43 -15.85
N ILE A 25 21.79 -21.08 -16.56
CA ILE A 25 20.33 -20.90 -16.40
C ILE A 25 19.86 -21.45 -15.04
N GLN A 26 20.54 -22.44 -14.46
CA GLN A 26 20.25 -22.92 -13.10
C GLN A 26 20.74 -21.98 -11.98
N GLN A 27 21.47 -20.90 -12.30
CA GLN A 27 21.83 -19.84 -11.35
C GLN A 27 21.02 -18.55 -11.55
N GLU A 28 20.29 -18.39 -12.66
CA GLU A 28 19.51 -17.17 -13.02
C GLU A 28 18.00 -17.29 -12.71
N SER A 29 17.66 -18.09 -11.70
CA SER A 29 16.34 -18.01 -11.04
C SER A 29 16.60 -17.71 -9.57
N GLU A 30 17.10 -16.52 -9.29
CA GLU A 30 16.89 -15.97 -7.96
C GLU A 30 15.44 -15.48 -7.94
N GLU A 31 14.60 -16.25 -7.24
CA GLU A 31 13.33 -15.78 -6.67
C GLU A 31 13.53 -14.36 -6.12
N PRO A 32 12.49 -13.48 -6.12
CA PRO A 32 12.60 -12.15 -5.52
C PRO A 32 13.29 -12.30 -4.17
N GLN A 33 14.45 -11.62 -3.98
CA GLN A 33 15.25 -11.79 -2.76
C GLN A 33 14.36 -11.43 -1.56
N LYS A 34 13.69 -12.43 -0.99
CA LYS A 34 13.00 -12.31 0.27
C LYS A 34 14.06 -11.93 1.29
N ASP A 35 13.76 -10.96 2.15
CA ASP A 35 14.65 -10.59 3.24
C ASP A 35 15.10 -11.87 3.97
N LYS A 36 16.41 -12.13 4.01
CA LYS A 36 16.98 -13.33 4.65
C LYS A 36 16.52 -13.47 6.11
N GLY A 37 16.26 -12.35 6.79
CA GLY A 37 15.66 -12.32 8.12
C GLY A 37 14.21 -12.85 8.12
N GLN A 38 13.40 -12.42 7.17
CA GLN A 38 12.02 -12.89 6.98
C GLN A 38 11.97 -14.37 6.57
N GLU A 39 12.85 -14.82 5.66
CA GLU A 39 12.92 -16.25 5.27
C GLU A 39 13.31 -17.14 6.44
N GLN A 40 14.28 -16.69 7.25
CA GLN A 40 14.68 -17.40 8.44
C GLN A 40 13.53 -17.45 9.45
N LEU A 41 12.81 -16.33 9.63
CA LEU A 41 11.63 -16.27 10.48
C LEU A 41 10.54 -17.23 10.00
N GLU A 42 10.17 -17.20 8.72
CA GLU A 42 9.19 -18.11 8.11
C GLU A 42 9.52 -19.58 8.41
N LYS A 43 10.80 -19.96 8.25
CA LYS A 43 11.28 -21.30 8.52
C LYS A 43 11.22 -21.69 9.99
N GLU A 44 11.54 -20.76 10.90
CA GLU A 44 11.45 -20.99 12.35
C GLU A 44 10.01 -21.11 12.83
N LEU A 45 9.09 -20.37 12.20
CA LEU A 45 7.67 -20.33 12.53
C LEU A 45 6.87 -21.49 11.94
N GLU A 46 7.39 -22.20 10.94
CA GLU A 46 6.68 -23.29 10.26
C GLU A 46 6.12 -24.36 11.23
N GLN A 47 6.89 -24.74 12.25
CA GLN A 47 6.45 -25.70 13.27
C GLN A 47 5.33 -25.18 14.19
N TYR A 48 5.18 -23.86 14.24
CA TYR A 48 4.18 -23.16 15.05
C TYR A 48 2.94 -22.80 14.24
N LYS A 49 3.00 -22.70 12.90
CA LYS A 49 1.84 -22.34 12.04
C LYS A 49 0.64 -23.28 12.17
N ASP A 50 0.88 -24.58 12.36
CA ASP A 50 -0.18 -25.59 12.56
C ASP A 50 -0.75 -25.59 13.99
N GLN A 51 -0.03 -24.97 14.94
CA GLN A 51 -0.40 -24.87 16.36
C GLN A 51 -0.91 -23.47 16.71
N ALA A 52 -0.63 -22.49 15.86
CA ALA A 52 -1.08 -21.12 15.94
C ALA A 52 -2.59 -21.11 15.75
N VAL A 53 -3.28 -20.79 16.83
CA VAL A 53 -4.70 -20.47 16.80
C VAL A 53 -4.77 -18.94 16.76
N PRO A 54 -5.73 -18.32 16.05
CA PRO A 54 -5.78 -16.87 15.99
C PRO A 54 -5.75 -16.24 17.37
N PRO A 55 -5.10 -15.06 17.54
CA PRO A 55 -5.11 -14.40 18.82
C PRO A 55 -6.58 -14.28 19.18
N VAL A 56 -6.90 -14.35 20.46
CA VAL A 56 -8.29 -14.21 20.90
C VAL A 56 -9.11 -15.52 20.71
N THR A 57 -8.75 -16.51 19.90
CA THR A 57 -9.58 -17.72 19.63
C THR A 57 -9.73 -18.71 20.81
N PRO A 58 -10.87 -19.44 20.95
CA PRO A 58 -11.05 -20.42 22.01
C PRO A 58 -10.02 -21.55 21.91
N GLY A 59 -9.18 -21.68 22.94
CA GLY A 59 -8.09 -22.66 22.98
C GLY A 59 -6.70 -22.03 23.05
N ASP A 60 -6.57 -20.70 22.84
CA ASP A 60 -5.33 -20.01 23.12
C ASP A 60 -5.05 -19.99 24.64
N SER A 61 -3.95 -20.63 25.03
CA SER A 61 -3.49 -20.64 26.42
C SER A 61 -3.00 -19.27 26.90
N ALA A 62 -2.95 -18.24 26.04
CA ALA A 62 -2.64 -16.86 26.39
C ALA A 62 -3.86 -16.10 26.95
N ILE A 63 -5.06 -16.65 26.81
CA ILE A 63 -6.30 -16.04 27.30
C ILE A 63 -6.64 -16.70 28.63
N PRO A 64 -6.57 -15.97 29.75
CA PRO A 64 -7.08 -16.46 31.03
C PRO A 64 -8.53 -16.92 30.87
N PRO A 65 -8.98 -17.99 31.53
CA PRO A 65 -10.34 -18.51 31.35
C PRO A 65 -11.45 -17.47 31.54
N ASP A 66 -11.20 -16.44 32.35
CA ASP A 66 -12.06 -15.28 32.60
C ASP A 66 -12.17 -14.30 31.42
N ASP A 67 -11.36 -14.42 30.37
CA ASP A 67 -11.36 -13.57 29.16
C ASP A 67 -11.89 -14.32 27.91
N SER A 68 -12.59 -15.46 28.08
CA SER A 68 -13.24 -16.24 27.00
C SER A 68 -14.51 -15.62 26.38
N ASP A 69 -14.71 -14.32 26.60
CA ASP A 69 -15.86 -13.54 26.19
C ASP A 69 -15.66 -12.78 24.89
N GLU A 70 -14.55 -13.00 24.21
CA GLU A 70 -14.32 -12.40 22.90
C GLU A 70 -15.11 -13.15 21.80
N TYR A 71 -15.23 -12.51 20.63
CA TYR A 71 -16.05 -12.97 19.52
C TYR A 71 -15.16 -13.57 18.43
N HIS A 72 -15.35 -14.85 18.08
CA HIS A 72 -14.40 -15.58 17.22
C HIS A 72 -15.04 -16.23 16.00
N THR A 73 -16.34 -16.49 16.03
CA THR A 73 -17.08 -17.05 14.91
C THR A 73 -18.56 -16.75 15.07
N PRO A 74 -19.25 -16.22 14.05
CA PRO A 74 -20.70 -16.14 14.05
C PRO A 74 -21.32 -17.53 14.25
N PRO A 75 -22.43 -17.68 15.00
CA PRO A 75 -23.14 -18.94 15.11
C PRO A 75 -23.60 -19.40 13.72
N VAL A 76 -23.33 -20.67 13.38
CA VAL A 76 -23.75 -21.27 12.11
C VAL A 76 -25.29 -21.28 12.05
N ALA A 77 -25.88 -20.62 11.05
CA ALA A 77 -27.32 -20.64 10.88
C ALA A 77 -27.82 -22.04 10.48
N PRO A 78 -29.09 -22.41 10.76
CA PRO A 78 -29.63 -23.69 10.31
C PRO A 78 -29.58 -23.82 8.77
N GLY A 79 -28.79 -24.78 8.27
CA GLY A 79 -28.59 -25.04 6.83
C GLY A 79 -27.35 -24.39 6.21
N GLU A 80 -26.56 -23.65 6.99
CA GLU A 80 -25.32 -23.00 6.58
C GLU A 80 -24.09 -23.88 6.87
N SER A 81 -23.04 -23.81 6.03
CA SER A 81 -21.77 -24.50 6.29
C SER A 81 -20.90 -23.72 7.30
N LYS A 82 -19.91 -24.39 7.91
CA LYS A 82 -18.99 -23.72 8.85
C LYS A 82 -18.15 -22.64 8.15
N GLU A 83 -17.77 -22.90 6.92
CA GLU A 83 -16.99 -21.99 6.06
C GLU A 83 -17.81 -20.75 5.69
N GLN A 84 -19.10 -20.93 5.39
CA GLN A 84 -20.03 -19.81 5.14
C GLN A 84 -20.24 -18.94 6.38
N ALA A 85 -20.35 -19.56 7.56
CA ALA A 85 -20.45 -18.84 8.82
C ALA A 85 -19.16 -18.09 9.19
N GLN A 86 -17.98 -18.62 8.84
CA GLN A 86 -16.69 -17.98 9.06
C GLN A 86 -16.44 -16.77 8.14
N ALA A 87 -17.08 -16.73 6.97
CA ALA A 87 -16.98 -15.60 6.03
C ALA A 87 -17.84 -14.39 6.41
N LYS A 88 -18.71 -14.50 7.44
CA LYS A 88 -19.57 -13.40 7.90
C LYS A 88 -18.84 -12.50 8.90
N PRO A 89 -19.08 -11.17 8.85
CA PRO A 89 -18.57 -10.28 9.89
C PRO A 89 -19.19 -10.64 11.25
N TYR A 90 -18.41 -10.45 12.31
CA TYR A 90 -18.85 -10.58 13.69
C TYR A 90 -19.88 -9.51 14.04
N PHE A 91 -19.59 -8.27 13.63
CA PHE A 91 -20.47 -7.13 13.80
C PHE A 91 -20.50 -6.25 12.54
N GLU A 92 -21.68 -5.72 12.23
CA GLU A 92 -21.84 -4.63 11.27
C GLU A 92 -22.18 -3.35 12.03
N ILE A 93 -21.51 -2.26 11.64
CA ILE A 93 -21.74 -0.91 12.15
C ILE A 93 -22.33 -0.07 11.02
N THR A 94 -23.57 0.38 11.20
CA THR A 94 -24.29 1.19 10.22
C THR A 94 -24.56 2.59 10.76
N PRO A 95 -24.31 3.66 10.00
CA PRO A 95 -24.75 4.99 10.40
C PRO A 95 -26.28 5.05 10.43
N ASN A 96 -26.82 5.69 11.47
CA ASN A 96 -28.25 5.87 11.65
C ASN A 96 -28.60 7.36 11.60
N GLY A 97 -29.12 7.81 10.46
CA GLY A 97 -29.46 9.21 10.18
C GLY A 97 -28.90 9.69 8.83
N SER A 98 -29.59 10.62 8.17
CA SER A 98 -29.23 11.09 6.82
C SER A 98 -27.95 11.91 6.75
N SER A 99 -27.39 12.33 7.89
CA SER A 99 -26.17 13.13 7.98
C SER A 99 -25.02 12.41 8.68
N THR A 100 -25.20 11.16 9.09
CA THR A 100 -24.19 10.39 9.83
C THR A 100 -23.36 9.56 8.86
N LYS A 101 -22.04 9.69 8.92
CA LYS A 101 -21.11 8.90 8.10
C LYS A 101 -20.75 7.58 8.79
N PRO A 102 -20.31 6.55 8.03
CA PRO A 102 -19.80 5.32 8.62
C PRO A 102 -18.60 5.60 9.53
N LEU A 103 -18.60 5.03 10.73
CA LEU A 103 -17.55 5.26 11.73
C LEU A 103 -16.44 4.21 11.59
N THR A 104 -15.22 4.64 11.34
CA THR A 104 -14.00 3.79 11.28
C THR A 104 -13.09 4.06 12.48
N GLY A 105 -11.96 3.35 12.61
CA GLY A 105 -11.00 3.54 13.70
C GLY A 105 -10.99 2.39 14.72
N TYR A 106 -10.69 2.70 15.98
CA TYR A 106 -10.44 1.69 17.03
C TYR A 106 -11.69 1.40 17.85
N TYR A 107 -12.01 0.11 18.00
CA TYR A 107 -13.17 -0.41 18.71
C TYR A 107 -12.72 -1.33 19.85
N ALA A 108 -12.86 -0.90 21.10
CA ALA A 108 -12.32 -1.61 22.26
C ALA A 108 -13.23 -2.76 22.71
N SER A 109 -12.68 -3.98 22.80
CA SER A 109 -13.36 -5.17 23.32
C SER A 109 -12.99 -5.48 24.78
N GLY A 110 -11.82 -5.04 25.23
CA GLY A 110 -11.35 -5.27 26.59
C GLY A 110 -10.13 -4.43 26.97
N ARG A 111 -10.06 -4.04 28.25
CA ARG A 111 -8.91 -3.30 28.80
C ARG A 111 -8.30 -4.08 29.97
N LYS A 112 -7.02 -4.39 29.87
CA LYS A 112 -6.28 -5.31 30.74
C LYS A 112 -5.19 -4.55 31.51
N SER A 113 -5.45 -4.31 32.79
CA SER A 113 -4.50 -3.67 33.71
C SER A 113 -3.60 -4.68 34.41
N TYR A 114 -4.08 -5.91 34.60
CA TYR A 114 -3.38 -6.96 35.33
C TYR A 114 -2.57 -7.86 34.39
N TYR A 115 -1.30 -8.03 34.72
CA TYR A 115 -0.39 -8.94 34.03
C TYR A 115 0.18 -9.95 35.02
N ASP A 116 0.06 -11.23 34.69
CA ASP A 116 0.72 -12.30 35.43
C ASP A 116 2.04 -12.62 34.72
N VAL A 117 3.15 -12.31 35.41
CA VAL A 117 4.51 -12.51 34.92
C VAL A 117 4.81 -13.99 34.67
N ASP A 118 4.33 -14.88 35.55
CA ASP A 118 4.73 -16.29 35.48
C ASP A 118 4.00 -17.01 34.32
N SER A 119 2.71 -16.71 34.12
CA SER A 119 1.95 -17.23 32.97
C SER A 119 2.15 -16.44 31.68
N LYS A 120 2.68 -15.21 31.77
CA LYS A 120 2.86 -14.24 30.67
C LYS A 120 1.53 -13.79 30.05
N THR A 121 0.48 -13.67 30.86
CA THR A 121 -0.89 -13.40 30.38
C THR A 121 -1.48 -12.15 31.00
N TRP A 122 -2.17 -11.36 30.18
CA TRP A 122 -2.98 -10.24 30.62
C TRP A 122 -4.40 -10.70 31.00
N SER A 123 -5.01 -10.11 32.03
CA SER A 123 -6.44 -10.31 32.36
C SER A 123 -7.17 -8.98 32.59
N LYS A 124 -8.45 -8.97 32.20
CA LYS A 124 -9.38 -7.85 32.46
C LYS A 124 -9.76 -7.75 33.94
N ARG A 125 -9.72 -8.88 34.68
CA ARG A 125 -10.33 -9.05 36.02
C ARG A 125 -11.69 -8.35 36.12
N LYS A 126 -12.52 -8.57 35.10
CA LYS A 126 -13.73 -7.77 34.85
C LYS A 126 -14.74 -7.92 35.98
N ARG A 127 -15.32 -6.79 36.38
CA ARG A 127 -16.43 -6.68 37.32
C ARG A 127 -17.61 -6.09 36.59
N LEU A 128 -18.54 -6.95 36.19
CA LEU A 128 -19.69 -6.57 35.38
C LEU A 128 -20.76 -5.91 36.24
N SER A 129 -21.23 -4.76 35.78
CA SER A 129 -22.43 -4.09 36.29
C SER A 129 -23.49 -4.08 35.19
N SER A 130 -24.74 -4.37 35.54
CA SER A 130 -25.85 -4.26 34.59
C SER A 130 -25.93 -2.84 34.06
N TYR A 131 -25.98 -2.70 32.73
CA TYR A 131 -26.11 -1.42 32.06
C TYR A 131 -27.59 -1.23 31.67
N ASN A 132 -28.17 -0.07 31.98
CA ASN A 132 -29.58 0.24 31.75
C ASN A 132 -29.79 1.71 31.30
N SER A 133 -28.75 2.35 30.76
CA SER A 133 -28.81 3.76 30.36
C SER A 133 -29.45 3.93 28.98
N SER A 134 -30.05 5.10 28.77
CA SER A 134 -30.49 5.57 27.46
C SER A 134 -29.72 6.84 27.13
N ALA A 135 -29.20 6.91 25.91
CA ALA A 135 -28.35 8.01 25.48
C ALA A 135 -29.11 8.93 24.51
N SER A 136 -28.91 10.24 24.64
CA SER A 136 -29.60 11.27 23.84
C SER A 136 -28.62 11.93 22.88
N GLY A 137 -28.99 12.03 21.60
CA GLY A 137 -28.14 12.61 20.55
C GLY A 137 -28.65 12.23 19.16
N SER A 138 -28.22 13.00 18.15
CA SER A 138 -28.62 12.82 16.75
C SER A 138 -27.62 12.04 15.89
N GLU A 139 -26.34 12.05 16.25
CA GLU A 139 -25.29 11.29 15.55
C GLU A 139 -25.20 9.90 16.16
N ARG A 140 -25.83 8.91 15.51
CA ARG A 140 -25.96 7.55 16.03
C ARG A 140 -25.37 6.54 15.07
N GLN A 141 -24.69 5.54 15.62
CA GLN A 141 -24.26 4.36 14.89
C GLN A 141 -25.02 3.17 15.44
N THR A 142 -25.40 2.21 14.61
CA THR A 142 -26.02 0.96 15.08
C THR A 142 -25.00 -0.16 14.94
N ILE A 143 -24.65 -0.81 16.04
CA ILE A 143 -23.90 -2.07 16.02
C ILE A 143 -24.88 -3.24 16.04
N SER A 144 -24.69 -4.18 15.11
CA SER A 144 -25.53 -5.37 14.96
C SER A 144 -24.70 -6.64 14.79
N GLY A 145 -25.21 -7.77 15.30
CA GLY A 145 -24.51 -9.05 15.29
C GLY A 145 -25.39 -10.22 15.77
N VAL A 146 -24.80 -11.43 15.83
CA VAL A 146 -25.50 -12.67 16.20
C VAL A 146 -24.77 -13.42 17.31
N THR A 147 -25.20 -13.28 18.55
CA THR A 147 -24.58 -13.94 19.71
C THR A 147 -25.18 -15.32 20.00
N ASN A 148 -24.45 -16.16 20.73
CA ASN A 148 -24.89 -17.44 21.27
C ASN A 148 -24.89 -17.42 22.81
N ALA A 149 -25.30 -18.55 23.42
CA ALA A 149 -25.33 -18.67 24.87
C ALA A 149 -23.95 -18.36 25.49
N GLY A 150 -23.93 -17.43 26.45
CA GLY A 150 -22.71 -16.98 27.11
C GLY A 150 -22.59 -15.46 27.17
N LEU A 151 -21.44 -14.99 27.63
CA LEU A 151 -21.07 -13.57 27.68
C LEU A 151 -20.16 -13.25 26.50
N LYS A 152 -20.45 -12.16 25.79
CA LYS A 152 -19.65 -11.67 24.66
C LYS A 152 -19.35 -10.17 24.77
N SER A 153 -18.16 -9.73 24.41
CA SER A 153 -17.82 -8.30 24.32
C SER A 153 -18.55 -7.64 23.15
N ILE A 154 -19.03 -6.41 23.35
CA ILE A 154 -19.53 -5.54 22.28
C ILE A 154 -18.48 -4.47 22.03
N PRO A 155 -17.73 -4.55 20.91
CA PRO A 155 -16.70 -3.58 20.59
C PRO A 155 -17.33 -2.25 20.15
N ILE A 156 -17.03 -1.17 20.88
CA ILE A 156 -17.36 0.22 20.48
C ILE A 156 -16.16 1.15 20.72
N PRO A 157 -16.08 2.31 20.06
CA PRO A 157 -14.94 3.22 20.25
C PRO A 157 -14.88 3.85 21.64
N ASN A 158 -13.69 4.32 22.02
CA ASN A 158 -13.50 4.99 23.30
C ASN A 158 -14.33 6.28 23.39
N GLY A 159 -14.91 6.54 24.56
CA GLY A 159 -15.76 7.72 24.76
C GLY A 159 -17.18 7.59 24.21
N TYR A 160 -17.62 6.41 23.78
CA TYR A 160 -18.99 6.14 23.35
C TYR A 160 -19.78 5.34 24.39
N GLU A 161 -21.10 5.41 24.32
CA GLU A 161 -22.02 4.62 25.13
C GLU A 161 -23.17 4.04 24.29
N LEU A 162 -23.80 2.98 24.80
CA LEU A 162 -24.93 2.31 24.15
C LEU A 162 -26.27 2.95 24.55
N ASP A 163 -27.20 3.09 23.60
CA ASP A 163 -28.57 3.49 23.89
C ASP A 163 -29.49 2.27 23.98
N LEU A 164 -29.72 1.77 25.20
CA LEU A 164 -30.55 0.57 25.40
C LEU A 164 -32.02 0.74 25.02
N SER A 165 -32.51 1.97 24.84
CA SER A 165 -33.87 2.19 24.34
C SER A 165 -34.05 1.72 22.90
N THR A 166 -32.95 1.55 22.16
CA THR A 166 -32.93 1.12 20.75
C THR A 166 -32.60 -0.36 20.57
N LEU A 167 -32.34 -1.09 21.66
CA LEU A 167 -31.99 -2.51 21.62
C LEU A 167 -33.13 -3.32 20.99
N ALA A 168 -32.90 -3.78 19.76
CA ALA A 168 -33.76 -4.73 19.08
C ALA A 168 -33.08 -6.10 19.03
N PHE A 169 -33.85 -7.16 19.19
CA PHE A 169 -33.32 -8.52 19.17
C PHE A 169 -34.35 -9.53 18.64
N ASN A 170 -33.85 -10.66 18.16
CA ASN A 170 -34.64 -11.82 17.77
C ASN A 170 -33.96 -13.09 18.30
N GLY A 171 -34.71 -13.92 19.03
CA GLY A 171 -34.19 -15.09 19.74
C GLY A 171 -34.15 -14.89 21.26
N ALA A 172 -33.09 -15.38 21.90
CA ALA A 172 -32.91 -15.25 23.35
C ALA A 172 -32.76 -13.78 23.78
N LYS A 173 -33.38 -13.39 24.89
CA LYS A 173 -33.31 -12.00 25.37
C LYS A 173 -31.87 -11.64 25.79
N PRO A 174 -31.28 -10.56 25.23
CA PRO A 174 -29.97 -10.10 25.65
C PRO A 174 -30.01 -9.25 26.92
N GLU A 175 -29.00 -9.44 27.78
CA GLU A 175 -28.67 -8.59 28.92
C GLU A 175 -27.36 -7.86 28.66
N ILE A 176 -27.33 -6.54 28.86
CA ILE A 176 -26.16 -5.71 28.60
C ILE A 176 -25.47 -5.33 29.91
N PHE A 177 -24.15 -5.43 29.91
CA PHE A 177 -23.28 -5.11 31.03
C PHE A 177 -22.19 -4.14 30.62
N ARG A 178 -21.69 -3.37 31.58
CA ARG A 178 -20.47 -2.57 31.46
C ARG A 178 -19.51 -2.97 32.57
N ASP A 179 -18.23 -3.15 32.26
CA ASP A 179 -17.21 -3.39 33.28
C ASP A 179 -16.68 -2.10 33.91
N GLN A 180 -15.79 -2.24 34.89
CA GLN A 180 -15.15 -1.12 35.59
C GLN A 180 -14.29 -0.23 34.66
N ASN A 181 -13.84 -0.76 33.53
CA ASN A 181 -12.97 -0.08 32.58
C ASN A 181 -13.77 0.49 31.39
N GLY A 182 -15.09 0.35 31.40
CA GLY A 182 -16.00 0.94 30.43
C GLY A 182 -16.26 0.10 29.18
N CYS A 183 -15.79 -1.15 29.13
CA CYS A 183 -16.09 -2.09 28.04
C CYS A 183 -17.51 -2.66 28.20
N PHE A 184 -18.19 -2.88 27.07
CA PHE A 184 -19.55 -3.38 27.03
C PHE A 184 -19.61 -4.87 26.72
N TYR A 185 -20.59 -5.55 27.29
CA TYR A 185 -20.80 -6.97 27.12
C TYR A 185 -22.28 -7.30 26.95
N ILE A 186 -22.57 -8.28 26.10
CA ILE A 186 -23.89 -8.88 25.88
C ILE A 186 -23.89 -10.31 26.41
N LYS A 187 -24.89 -10.64 27.24
CA LYS A 187 -25.13 -11.99 27.71
C LYS A 187 -26.45 -12.51 27.17
N THR A 188 -26.46 -13.73 26.67
CA THR A 188 -27.70 -14.43 26.28
C THR A 188 -27.70 -15.87 26.77
N ASP A 189 -28.88 -16.46 26.94
CA ASP A 189 -29.06 -17.87 27.31
C ASP A 189 -29.17 -18.80 26.08
N GLY A 190 -29.07 -18.25 24.86
CA GLY A 190 -29.25 -18.96 23.59
C GLY A 190 -28.92 -18.06 22.41
N ASN A 191 -29.12 -18.54 21.17
CA ASN A 191 -28.83 -17.71 20.00
C ASN A 191 -29.74 -16.48 19.95
N SER A 192 -29.16 -15.32 19.66
CA SER A 192 -29.88 -14.06 19.45
C SER A 192 -29.19 -13.22 18.39
N SER A 193 -29.93 -12.74 17.40
CA SER A 193 -29.51 -11.57 16.64
C SER A 193 -29.87 -10.31 17.42
N PHE A 194 -29.02 -9.29 17.40
CA PHE A 194 -29.29 -8.02 18.07
C PHE A 194 -28.81 -6.84 17.23
N SER A 195 -29.40 -5.67 17.47
CA SER A 195 -28.94 -4.38 17.01
C SER A 195 -29.16 -3.34 18.10
N ILE A 196 -28.19 -2.47 18.32
CA ILE A 196 -28.26 -1.42 19.35
C ILE A 196 -27.52 -0.17 18.86
N ASP A 197 -28.11 0.99 19.08
CA ASP A 197 -27.45 2.26 18.77
C ASP A 197 -26.38 2.60 19.82
N PHE A 198 -25.34 3.28 19.37
CA PHE A 198 -24.31 3.89 20.21
C PHE A 198 -23.96 5.28 19.69
N LEU A 199 -23.51 6.14 20.59
CA LEU A 199 -23.17 7.53 20.33
C LEU A 199 -22.12 8.04 21.33
N LYS A 200 -21.51 9.20 21.05
CA LYS A 200 -20.53 9.82 21.96
C LYS A 200 -21.17 10.07 23.33
N GLN A 201 -20.46 9.66 24.37
CA GLN A 201 -20.82 9.86 25.76
C GLN A 201 -20.24 11.19 26.24
N ASP A 202 -21.08 12.06 26.81
CA ASP A 202 -20.67 13.34 27.39
C ASP A 202 -21.15 13.48 28.85
N PRO A 203 -20.25 13.55 29.85
CA PRO A 203 -18.79 13.42 29.71
C PRO A 203 -18.36 11.98 29.39
N PRO A 204 -17.21 11.77 28.72
CA PRO A 204 -16.73 10.44 28.40
C PRO A 204 -16.44 9.64 29.67
N PHE A 205 -16.79 8.35 29.65
CA PHE A 205 -16.42 7.47 30.76
C PHE A 205 -14.91 7.23 30.77
N ALA A 206 -14.25 7.71 31.82
CA ALA A 206 -12.88 7.34 32.13
C ALA A 206 -12.89 6.23 33.18
N GLY A 207 -12.44 5.03 32.79
CA GLY A 207 -12.21 3.96 33.76
C GLY A 207 -11.19 4.42 34.83
N PRO A 208 -11.39 4.10 36.11
CA PRO A 208 -10.50 4.57 37.17
C PRO A 208 -9.10 3.95 37.01
N LEU A 209 -8.08 4.71 37.38
CA LEU A 209 -6.74 4.18 37.62
C LEU A 209 -6.79 3.12 38.72
N VAL A 210 -6.14 1.99 38.48
CA VAL A 210 -5.90 0.95 39.48
C VAL A 210 -4.41 0.83 39.76
N ALA A 211 -4.07 0.29 40.94
CA ALA A 211 -2.67 0.12 41.33
C ALA A 211 -1.88 -0.69 40.29
N ASP A 212 -2.50 -1.71 39.70
CA ASP A 212 -1.89 -2.55 38.67
C ASP A 212 -1.47 -1.78 37.41
N ASP A 213 -2.02 -0.60 37.12
CA ASP A 213 -1.65 0.19 35.93
C ASP A 213 -0.21 0.71 35.96
N ILE A 214 0.44 0.72 37.12
CA ILE A 214 1.83 1.18 37.29
C ILE A 214 2.80 0.07 37.73
N ILE A 215 2.29 -1.12 38.06
CA ILE A 215 3.12 -2.23 38.55
C ILE A 215 4.01 -2.74 37.40
N PRO A 216 5.35 -2.79 37.57
CA PRO A 216 6.24 -3.35 36.56
C PRO A 216 5.86 -4.79 36.19
N ILE A 217 5.85 -5.08 34.89
CA ILE A 217 5.43 -6.37 34.34
C ILE A 217 6.59 -7.28 33.91
N HIS A 218 7.83 -6.90 34.23
CA HIS A 218 9.03 -7.70 33.99
C HIS A 218 9.93 -7.73 35.22
N ARG A 219 10.77 -8.76 35.30
CA ARG A 219 11.82 -8.90 36.31
C ARG A 219 13.17 -8.65 35.64
N GLY A 220 14.13 -8.06 36.34
CA GLY A 220 15.47 -7.81 35.79
C GLY A 220 15.56 -6.56 34.91
N GLN A 221 16.57 -6.53 34.03
CA GLN A 221 16.84 -5.42 33.12
C GLN A 221 16.47 -5.80 31.68
N LEU A 222 16.08 -4.80 30.90
CA LEU A 222 15.96 -4.85 29.45
C LEU A 222 17.36 -4.69 28.83
N SER A 223 17.45 -4.69 27.50
CA SER A 223 18.71 -4.47 26.80
C SER A 223 19.33 -3.12 27.17
N SER A 224 20.66 -3.03 27.11
CA SER A 224 21.38 -1.81 27.48
C SER A 224 20.90 -0.58 26.72
N SER A 225 20.56 -0.73 25.43
CA SER A 225 20.04 0.38 24.60
C SER A 225 18.67 0.85 25.09
N THR A 226 17.80 -0.08 25.49
CA THR A 226 16.47 0.26 26.04
C THR A 226 16.59 0.90 27.43
N GLU A 227 17.46 0.40 28.30
CA GLU A 227 17.72 1.01 29.61
C GLU A 227 18.33 2.42 29.52
N GLN A 228 19.21 2.65 28.55
CA GLN A 228 19.78 3.99 28.28
C GLN A 228 18.70 4.98 27.85
N ILE A 229 17.80 4.57 26.96
CA ILE A 229 16.67 5.43 26.56
C ILE A 229 15.76 5.71 27.75
N MET A 230 15.47 4.73 28.61
CA MET A 230 14.64 4.97 29.80
C MET A 230 15.27 5.94 30.81
N THR A 231 16.60 6.06 30.87
CA THR A 231 17.31 6.91 31.84
C THR A 231 17.56 8.35 31.35
N GLY A 232 17.52 8.60 30.04
CA GLY A 232 17.83 9.90 29.42
C GLY A 232 16.63 10.81 29.11
N LEU A 233 15.39 10.44 29.49
CA LEU A 233 14.19 11.13 29.00
C LEU A 233 13.73 12.29 29.90
N GLY A 234 13.94 13.51 29.42
CA GLY A 234 13.18 14.69 29.83
C GLY A 234 11.81 14.80 29.13
N GLY A 235 10.87 15.47 29.78
CA GLY A 235 9.55 15.77 29.22
C GLY A 235 8.34 15.35 30.06
N GLY A 236 7.15 15.73 29.59
CA GLY A 236 5.85 15.32 30.14
C GLY A 236 5.52 13.83 29.93
N VAL A 237 4.41 13.35 30.49
CA VAL A 237 4.00 11.93 30.37
C VAL A 237 3.84 11.51 28.91
N LEU A 238 3.14 12.33 28.11
CA LEU A 238 2.89 12.04 26.69
C LEU A 238 4.17 12.09 25.85
N GLU A 239 5.06 13.06 26.11
CA GLU A 239 6.34 13.17 25.40
C GLU A 239 7.25 11.97 25.66
N LYS A 240 7.31 11.50 26.92
CA LYS A 240 8.06 10.29 27.28
C LYS A 240 7.48 9.06 26.61
N ALA A 241 6.15 8.95 26.62
CA ALA A 241 5.47 7.85 25.97
C ALA A 241 5.71 7.84 24.46
N GLU A 242 5.65 8.98 23.78
CA GLU A 242 5.91 9.07 22.35
C GLU A 242 7.36 8.73 22.01
N LYS A 243 8.35 9.20 22.79
CA LYS A 243 9.77 8.84 22.58
C LYS A 243 10.01 7.34 22.68
N PHE A 244 9.34 6.65 23.62
CA PHE A 244 9.38 5.19 23.70
C PHE A 244 8.68 4.52 22.52
N ARG A 245 7.54 5.07 22.05
CA ARG A 245 6.82 4.57 20.89
C ARG A 245 7.71 4.62 19.65
N GLN A 246 8.31 5.78 19.38
CA GLN A 246 9.23 5.97 18.25
C GLN A 246 10.46 5.05 18.32
N TYR A 247 11.01 4.84 19.52
CA TYR A 247 12.09 3.86 19.70
C TYR A 247 11.68 2.43 19.34
N LEU A 248 10.48 1.98 19.74
CA LEU A 248 10.01 0.65 19.38
C LEU A 248 9.72 0.51 17.88
N LEU A 249 9.16 1.56 17.25
CA LEU A 249 8.92 1.61 15.80
C LEU A 249 10.23 1.62 14.98
N SER A 250 11.31 2.17 15.52
CA SER A 250 12.62 2.13 14.86
C SER A 250 13.35 0.80 15.07
N LYS A 251 13.14 0.14 16.21
CA LYS A 251 13.85 -1.08 16.62
C LYS A 251 13.25 -2.38 16.09
N HIS A 252 11.93 -2.46 15.95
CA HIS A 252 11.21 -3.70 15.63
C HIS A 252 10.47 -3.61 14.29
N PHE A 253 10.12 -4.76 13.72
CA PHE A 253 9.33 -4.89 12.49
C PHE A 253 8.12 -5.80 12.68
N TYR A 254 7.06 -5.58 11.91
CA TYR A 254 5.92 -6.50 11.89
C TYR A 254 6.25 -7.77 11.06
N PRO A 255 5.89 -8.98 11.52
CA PRO A 255 6.21 -10.21 10.80
C PRO A 255 5.34 -10.44 9.56
N GLY A 256 5.88 -11.16 8.57
CA GLY A 256 5.11 -11.74 7.46
C GLY A 256 4.39 -10.73 6.56
N ASP A 257 4.88 -9.50 6.44
CA ASP A 257 4.27 -8.45 5.61
C ASP A 257 2.81 -8.12 6.00
N GLY A 258 2.50 -8.31 7.28
CA GLY A 258 1.14 -8.15 7.81
C GLY A 258 0.35 -9.45 7.90
N ASP A 259 0.92 -10.60 7.52
CA ASP A 259 0.25 -11.89 7.58
C ASP A 259 -0.13 -12.27 9.02
N LEU A 260 -1.43 -12.46 9.21
CA LEU A 260 -2.04 -12.75 10.49
C LEU A 260 -1.62 -14.12 11.03
N GLN A 261 -1.36 -15.12 10.17
CA GLN A 261 -0.91 -16.45 10.60
C GLN A 261 0.54 -16.42 11.11
N MET A 262 1.42 -15.68 10.42
CA MET A 262 2.80 -15.42 10.84
C MET A 262 2.86 -14.67 12.17
N ALA A 263 2.05 -13.63 12.34
CA ALA A 263 1.96 -12.89 13.61
C ALA A 263 1.60 -13.81 14.79
N GLN A 264 0.62 -14.69 14.60
CA GLN A 264 0.21 -15.67 15.62
C GLN A 264 1.30 -16.68 15.95
N ALA A 265 1.95 -17.24 14.91
CA ALA A 265 3.01 -18.21 15.09
C ALA A 265 4.19 -17.58 15.86
N LEU A 266 4.53 -16.32 15.56
CA LEU A 266 5.57 -15.57 16.27
C LEU A 266 5.21 -15.36 17.74
N GLN A 267 3.99 -14.90 18.02
CA GLN A 267 3.51 -14.70 19.40
C GLN A 267 3.58 -16.00 20.20
N LEU A 268 3.12 -17.11 19.61
CA LEU A 268 3.17 -18.44 20.22
C LEU A 268 4.61 -18.85 20.54
N LYS A 269 5.52 -18.74 19.55
CA LYS A 269 6.95 -19.05 19.70
C LYS A 269 7.58 -18.26 20.84
N LEU A 270 7.49 -16.93 20.80
CA LEU A 270 8.09 -16.04 21.80
C LEU A 270 7.59 -16.38 23.21
N ARG A 271 6.31 -16.74 23.34
CA ARG A 271 5.73 -17.11 24.63
C ARG A 271 6.13 -18.52 25.09
N SER A 272 6.16 -19.50 24.20
CA SER A 272 6.49 -20.90 24.55
C SER A 272 7.97 -21.08 24.87
N GLU A 273 8.85 -20.34 24.18
CA GLU A 273 10.30 -20.41 24.37
C GLU A 273 10.79 -19.51 25.52
N SER A 274 9.90 -18.70 26.11
CA SER A 274 10.22 -17.84 27.24
C SER A 274 9.66 -18.35 28.57
N THR A 275 10.37 -18.04 29.64
CA THR A 275 9.89 -18.08 31.03
C THR A 275 9.29 -16.73 31.43
N GLY A 276 8.64 -16.66 32.58
CA GLY A 276 8.14 -15.36 33.09
C GLY A 276 9.26 -14.33 33.34
N ASP A 277 10.47 -14.79 33.68
CA ASP A 277 11.59 -13.92 34.02
C ASP A 277 12.27 -13.27 32.81
N ASN A 278 12.15 -13.88 31.63
CA ASN A 278 12.84 -13.42 30.41
C ASN A 278 11.91 -13.12 29.23
N TYR A 279 10.60 -13.28 29.37
CA TYR A 279 9.68 -13.06 28.25
C TYR A 279 9.77 -11.64 27.72
N ILE A 280 9.65 -10.62 28.58
CA ILE A 280 9.73 -9.22 28.13
C ILE A 280 11.13 -8.88 27.58
N GLN A 281 12.19 -9.47 28.12
CA GLN A 281 13.55 -9.33 27.57
C GLN A 281 13.69 -9.95 26.19
N ASN A 282 13.05 -11.10 25.97
CA ASN A 282 13.04 -11.75 24.67
C ASN A 282 12.22 -10.94 23.66
N LEU A 283 11.13 -10.28 24.09
CA LEU A 283 10.43 -9.30 23.24
C LEU A 283 11.37 -8.15 22.87
N ASP A 284 12.07 -7.58 23.86
CA ASP A 284 13.00 -6.47 23.68
C ASP A 284 14.20 -6.83 22.76
N GLN A 285 14.59 -8.09 22.69
CA GLN A 285 15.67 -8.57 21.82
C GLN A 285 15.18 -9.05 20.45
N SER A 286 13.87 -9.24 20.27
CA SER A 286 13.33 -9.77 19.02
C SER A 286 13.39 -8.71 17.92
N GLU A 287 13.79 -9.08 16.70
CA GLU A 287 13.70 -8.19 15.54
C GLU A 287 12.24 -7.97 15.12
N TYR A 288 11.39 -9.00 15.28
CA TYR A 288 10.00 -8.97 14.83
C TYR A 288 9.03 -9.00 16.01
N LEU A 289 7.99 -8.17 15.99
CA LEU A 289 6.93 -8.17 16.99
C LEU A 289 5.59 -7.80 16.37
N GLU A 290 4.55 -8.59 16.71
CA GLU A 290 3.16 -8.26 16.39
C GLU A 290 2.52 -7.35 17.46
N CYS A 291 1.33 -6.83 17.15
CA CYS A 291 0.63 -5.79 17.90
C CYS A 291 0.52 -6.04 19.42
N TYR A 292 0.23 -7.27 19.85
CA TYR A 292 0.06 -7.63 21.25
C TYR A 292 1.41 -7.66 21.99
N SER A 293 2.43 -8.26 21.38
CA SER A 293 3.76 -8.41 21.97
C SER A 293 4.46 -7.06 22.10
N VAL A 294 4.46 -6.22 21.05
CA VAL A 294 5.11 -4.91 21.11
C VAL A 294 4.40 -3.95 22.06
N ASN A 295 3.06 -3.92 22.11
CA ASN A 295 2.35 -3.11 23.09
C ASN A 295 2.55 -3.63 24.52
N THR A 296 2.76 -4.94 24.72
CA THR A 296 3.18 -5.48 26.02
C THR A 296 4.57 -4.97 26.42
N LEU A 297 5.55 -5.00 25.51
CA LEU A 297 6.88 -4.42 25.74
C LEU A 297 6.81 -2.91 26.04
N TYR A 298 6.00 -2.19 25.28
CA TYR A 298 5.79 -0.76 25.46
C TYR A 298 5.24 -0.42 26.85
N ILE A 299 4.23 -1.16 27.32
CA ILE A 299 3.71 -1.02 28.69
C ILE A 299 4.79 -1.36 29.72
N ALA A 300 5.66 -2.34 29.46
CA ALA A 300 6.76 -2.66 30.37
C ALA A 300 7.73 -1.50 30.55
N MET A 301 8.05 -0.77 29.46
CA MET A 301 8.89 0.42 29.50
C MET A 301 8.21 1.58 30.24
N LEU A 302 6.94 1.85 29.93
CA LEU A 302 6.15 2.91 30.55
C LEU A 302 5.99 2.72 32.07
N ARG A 303 5.58 1.53 32.50
CA ARG A 303 5.38 1.23 33.93
C ARG A 303 6.68 1.24 34.71
N LYS A 304 7.81 0.89 34.08
CA LYS A 304 9.13 0.95 34.73
C LYS A 304 9.51 2.36 35.17
N ILE A 305 9.13 3.38 34.40
CA ILE A 305 9.38 4.79 34.73
C ILE A 305 8.19 5.46 35.46
N GLY A 306 7.20 4.67 35.88
CA GLY A 306 6.06 5.15 36.66
C GLY A 306 4.95 5.82 35.83
N ILE A 307 4.87 5.57 34.53
CA ILE A 307 3.72 6.00 33.71
C ILE A 307 2.64 4.93 33.79
N PRO A 308 1.42 5.25 34.26
CA PRO A 308 0.33 4.28 34.26
C PRO A 308 -0.10 3.95 32.82
N ALA A 309 -0.13 2.66 32.50
CA ALA A 309 -0.45 2.17 31.18
C ALA A 309 -1.16 0.82 31.25
N ARG A 310 -2.03 0.51 30.28
CA ARG A 310 -2.76 -0.77 30.20
C ARG A 310 -2.92 -1.25 28.77
N LEU A 311 -3.03 -2.56 28.60
CA LEU A 311 -3.23 -3.17 27.28
C LEU A 311 -4.71 -3.10 26.91
N VAL A 312 -4.99 -2.70 25.67
CA VAL A 312 -6.32 -2.77 25.08
C VAL A 312 -6.31 -3.80 23.97
N ILE A 313 -7.36 -4.59 23.92
CA ILE A 313 -7.64 -5.54 22.85
C ILE A 313 -8.98 -5.18 22.22
N GLY A 314 -9.07 -5.31 20.91
CA GLY A 314 -10.26 -4.92 20.17
C GLY A 314 -10.07 -5.07 18.68
N HIS A 315 -10.61 -4.11 17.95
CA HIS A 315 -10.59 -4.11 16.49
C HIS A 315 -10.18 -2.76 15.94
N LYS A 316 -9.32 -2.75 14.90
CA LYS A 316 -9.01 -1.57 14.10
C LYS A 316 -9.72 -1.73 12.75
N VAL A 317 -10.70 -0.86 12.49
CA VAL A 317 -11.46 -0.85 11.23
C VAL A 317 -10.92 0.29 10.37
N GLU A 318 -10.12 -0.05 9.36
CA GLU A 318 -9.44 0.97 8.54
C GLU A 318 -10.36 1.58 7.49
N ARG A 319 -11.31 0.81 6.95
CA ARG A 319 -12.20 1.26 5.87
C ARG A 319 -13.64 0.79 6.10
N ALA A 320 -14.59 1.63 5.67
CA ALA A 320 -15.98 1.23 5.53
C ALA A 320 -16.21 0.67 4.12
N LYS A 321 -16.98 -0.41 4.00
CA LYS A 321 -17.41 -1.01 2.72
C LYS A 321 -18.93 -0.91 2.61
N ASP A 322 -19.44 -0.52 1.46
CA ASP A 322 -20.89 -0.36 1.20
C ASP A 322 -21.60 0.59 2.18
N GLY A 323 -20.90 1.65 2.64
CA GLY A 323 -21.43 2.57 3.65
C GLY A 323 -21.56 1.97 5.06
N LYS A 324 -20.85 0.87 5.36
CA LYS A 324 -20.84 0.21 6.66
C LYS A 324 -19.42 -0.10 7.12
N ALA A 325 -19.17 0.02 8.41
CA ALA A 325 -17.98 -0.58 9.02
C ALA A 325 -18.25 -2.04 9.40
N ARG A 326 -17.26 -2.91 9.21
CA ARG A 326 -17.36 -4.36 9.51
C ARG A 326 -16.26 -4.75 10.47
N ILE A 327 -16.62 -5.51 11.49
CA ILE A 327 -15.69 -6.15 12.42
C ILE A 327 -15.69 -7.65 12.13
N ASP A 328 -14.54 -8.19 11.76
CA ASP A 328 -14.34 -9.59 11.39
C ASP A 328 -12.98 -10.13 11.89
N SER A 329 -12.60 -11.33 11.45
CA SER A 329 -11.36 -12.00 11.86
C SER A 329 -10.07 -11.26 11.48
N GLN A 330 -10.10 -10.35 10.50
CA GLN A 330 -8.94 -9.59 10.05
C GLN A 330 -8.77 -8.26 10.80
N THR A 331 -9.84 -7.77 11.41
CA THR A 331 -9.81 -6.47 12.12
C THR A 331 -9.20 -6.52 13.52
N GLY A 332 -8.85 -7.70 14.03
CA GLY A 332 -8.35 -7.87 15.40
C GLY A 332 -7.05 -7.09 15.63
N HIS A 333 -6.98 -6.31 16.71
CA HIS A 333 -5.82 -5.46 17.01
C HIS A 333 -5.63 -5.24 18.51
N ALA A 334 -4.40 -4.93 18.91
CA ALA A 334 -4.03 -4.59 20.28
C ALA A 334 -3.22 -3.29 20.33
N TRP A 335 -3.50 -2.45 21.32
CA TRP A 335 -2.84 -1.16 21.51
C TRP A 335 -2.71 -0.81 22.99
N THR A 336 -2.05 0.30 23.30
CA THR A 336 -1.83 0.76 24.67
C THR A 336 -2.71 1.96 25.00
N GLU A 337 -3.23 2.01 26.23
CA GLU A 337 -3.79 3.23 26.81
C GLU A 337 -2.85 3.73 27.92
N ILE A 338 -2.51 5.01 27.87
CA ILE A 338 -1.68 5.69 28.88
C ILE A 338 -2.49 6.74 29.63
N TRP A 339 -2.23 6.91 30.92
CA TRP A 339 -2.88 7.96 31.71
C TRP A 339 -2.07 9.25 31.65
N ASP A 340 -2.64 10.31 31.05
CA ASP A 340 -1.94 11.60 30.89
C ASP A 340 -1.99 12.51 32.13
N GLY A 341 -2.68 12.07 33.19
CA GLY A 341 -2.98 12.86 34.39
C GLY A 341 -4.46 13.21 34.51
N SER A 342 -5.18 13.23 33.38
CA SER A 342 -6.59 13.64 33.28
C SER A 342 -7.48 12.60 32.59
N ALA A 343 -6.95 11.91 31.57
CA ALA A 343 -7.68 10.95 30.75
C ALA A 343 -6.76 9.81 30.27
N TRP A 344 -7.39 8.71 29.87
CA TRP A 344 -6.71 7.65 29.12
C TRP A 344 -6.54 8.10 27.67
N ARG A 345 -5.31 8.04 27.17
CA ARG A 345 -4.95 8.33 25.77
C ARG A 345 -4.54 7.05 25.07
N ARG A 346 -5.08 6.81 23.89
CA ARG A 346 -4.65 5.70 23.03
C ARG A 346 -3.28 6.03 22.44
N MET A 347 -2.38 5.07 22.51
CA MET A 347 -1.11 5.04 21.78
C MET A 347 -0.86 3.63 21.23
N ASP A 348 -0.40 3.57 19.99
CA ASP A 348 -0.12 2.30 19.32
C ASP A 348 1.35 2.20 18.93
N ALA A 349 2.04 1.24 19.55
CA ALA A 349 3.45 0.96 19.31
C ALA A 349 3.69 -0.14 18.25
N THR A 350 2.65 -0.55 17.52
CA THR A 350 2.77 -1.60 16.50
C THR A 350 3.69 -1.16 15.35
N PRO A 351 4.82 -1.83 15.13
CA PRO A 351 5.74 -1.50 14.05
C PRO A 351 5.11 -1.87 12.71
N ARG A 352 5.69 -1.34 11.63
CA ARG A 352 5.31 -1.70 10.27
C ARG A 352 6.13 -2.90 9.77
N PRO A 353 5.65 -3.63 8.76
CA PRO A 353 6.49 -4.60 8.06
C PRO A 353 7.75 -3.95 7.49
N LYS A 354 8.82 -4.73 7.38
CA LYS A 354 10.12 -4.23 6.93
C LYS A 354 10.11 -3.73 5.48
N GLN A 355 9.22 -4.28 4.64
CA GLN A 355 8.96 -3.83 3.27
C GLN A 355 8.04 -2.59 3.18
N GLN A 356 7.49 -2.10 4.30
CA GLN A 356 6.60 -0.94 4.38
C GLN A 356 7.12 0.11 5.37
N LYS A 357 8.37 0.56 5.17
CA LYS A 357 8.87 1.81 5.75
C LYS A 357 8.84 2.98 4.77
N GLN A 358 8.03 2.90 3.73
CA GLN A 358 7.46 4.03 3.01
C GLN A 358 5.93 4.04 3.22
N ASP A 359 5.23 5.06 2.79
CA ASP A 359 3.77 5.28 2.95
C ASP A 359 3.31 5.79 4.31
N GLN A 360 3.66 7.06 4.59
CA GLN A 360 2.69 7.95 5.23
C GLN A 360 2.78 9.33 4.57
N LYS A 361 2.13 9.44 3.41
CA LYS A 361 1.43 10.67 3.01
C LYS A 361 -0.01 10.30 2.66
N ASP A 362 -0.90 11.15 3.16
CA ASP A 362 -2.34 10.99 3.30
C ASP A 362 -3.09 10.54 2.04
N ASP A 363 -3.87 9.47 2.18
CA ASP A 363 -5.04 9.18 1.34
C ASP A 363 -6.30 9.50 2.17
N GLN A 364 -6.63 10.79 2.25
CA GLN A 364 -7.89 11.29 2.83
C GLN A 364 -8.95 11.43 1.73
N ASN A 365 -9.41 10.32 1.15
CA ASN A 365 -10.62 10.37 0.32
C ASN A 365 -11.51 9.10 0.37
N SER A 366 -11.66 8.52 1.56
CA SER A 366 -12.83 7.67 1.87
C SER A 366 -13.88 8.48 2.64
N PRO A 367 -15.19 8.44 2.30
CA PRO A 367 -16.24 9.20 2.98
C PRO A 367 -16.65 8.62 4.35
N SER A 368 -15.68 8.18 5.16
CA SER A 368 -15.85 7.71 6.54
C SER A 368 -15.34 8.74 7.55
N GLU A 369 -15.92 8.75 8.75
CA GLU A 369 -15.38 9.52 9.88
C GLU A 369 -14.62 8.58 10.81
N GLU A 370 -13.39 8.94 11.17
CA GLU A 370 -12.66 8.21 12.19
C GLU A 370 -13.21 8.55 13.58
N ALA A 371 -13.38 7.54 14.43
CA ALA A 371 -13.82 7.74 15.79
C ALA A 371 -12.84 8.62 16.57
N GLN A 372 -13.31 9.76 17.07
CA GLN A 372 -12.59 10.57 18.06
C GLN A 372 -12.49 9.82 19.39
N ASP A 373 -11.47 8.98 19.50
CA ASP A 373 -11.26 8.01 20.59
C ASP A 373 -10.19 8.45 21.61
N GLY A 374 -9.63 9.65 21.41
CA GLY A 374 -8.57 10.22 22.23
C GLY A 374 -7.15 9.75 21.87
N GLY A 375 -6.95 9.15 20.69
CA GLY A 375 -5.64 8.76 20.15
C GLY A 375 -4.72 9.92 19.78
N ILE A 376 -3.41 9.66 19.85
CA ILE A 376 -2.34 10.59 19.50
C ILE A 376 -1.53 9.93 18.37
N GLU A 377 -1.67 10.41 17.13
CA GLU A 377 -0.98 9.86 15.95
C GLU A 377 -0.05 10.87 15.25
N ARG A 378 0.09 12.11 15.77
CA ARG A 378 0.92 13.18 15.17
C ARG A 378 2.24 13.42 15.91
N PRO A 379 3.34 13.79 15.21
CA PRO A 379 4.49 14.45 15.83
C PRO A 379 4.01 15.75 16.50
N PHE A 380 4.36 15.96 17.76
CA PHE A 380 4.07 17.21 18.46
C PHE A 380 4.90 18.34 17.86
N ASP A 381 4.27 19.25 17.12
CA ASP A 381 4.83 20.58 16.86
C ASP A 381 4.86 21.40 18.16
N GLU A 382 5.90 22.21 18.25
CA GLU A 382 6.36 23.01 19.39
C GLU A 382 5.25 23.77 20.14
N ALA A 383 5.28 23.66 21.47
CA ALA A 383 4.72 24.67 22.36
C ALA A 383 5.85 25.33 23.15
N GLN A 384 5.91 26.65 22.98
CA GLN A 384 6.88 27.60 23.51
C GLN A 384 6.94 27.64 25.04
N GLY A 385 8.13 28.02 25.51
CA GLY A 385 8.58 27.96 26.90
C GLY A 385 7.98 28.91 27.92
N GLU A 386 8.27 28.58 29.18
CA GLU A 386 8.44 29.54 30.26
C GLU A 386 9.71 29.18 31.05
N GLN A 387 10.59 30.17 31.16
CA GLN A 387 11.74 30.21 32.04
C GLN A 387 11.26 30.18 33.50
N ASP A 388 11.90 29.37 34.35
CA ASP A 388 12.03 29.77 35.75
C ASP A 388 13.40 29.36 36.31
N GLN A 389 14.20 30.38 36.62
CA GLN A 389 15.46 30.27 37.34
C GLN A 389 15.16 30.19 38.83
N GLY A 390 15.47 29.06 39.46
CA GLY A 390 15.44 28.90 40.90
C GLY A 390 16.82 28.57 41.46
N GLU A 391 17.55 29.59 41.90
CA GLU A 391 18.71 29.45 42.80
C GLU A 391 18.35 28.59 44.02
N LYS A 392 19.24 27.67 44.42
CA LYS A 392 19.48 27.37 45.85
C LYS A 392 20.90 26.89 46.11
N GLN A 393 21.57 27.68 46.95
CA GLN A 393 22.83 27.41 47.63
C GLN A 393 22.80 26.13 48.48
N GLY A 394 23.95 25.47 48.59
CA GLY A 394 24.23 24.46 49.61
C GLY A 394 25.71 24.01 49.62
N GLN A 395 26.45 24.57 50.58
CA GLN A 395 27.75 24.16 51.19
C GLN A 395 28.21 22.71 50.89
N GLY A 396 29.49 22.36 50.67
CA GLY A 396 30.79 22.96 50.93
C GLY A 396 31.73 21.85 51.40
N GLN A 397 32.95 21.73 50.87
CA GLN A 397 34.09 21.09 51.56
C GLN A 397 35.46 21.40 50.92
N GLN A 398 36.41 21.71 51.80
CA GLN A 398 37.82 22.11 51.68
C GLN A 398 38.70 21.39 50.65
N MET A 399 39.67 22.14 50.07
CA MET A 399 41.11 21.91 50.26
C MET A 399 41.99 22.95 49.52
N GLY A 400 43.04 23.44 50.19
CA GLY A 400 44.31 23.87 49.59
C GLY A 400 44.49 25.37 49.29
N GLU A 401 45.35 26.04 50.06
CA GLU A 401 45.82 27.41 49.83
C GLU A 401 46.59 27.53 48.49
N ALA A 402 46.05 28.30 47.55
CA ALA A 402 46.77 28.91 46.43
C ALA A 402 46.74 30.43 46.61
N SER A 403 47.80 31.14 46.19
CA SER A 403 47.92 32.57 46.46
C SER A 403 46.89 33.40 45.67
N ASP A 404 46.40 34.51 46.26
CA ASP A 404 45.37 35.38 45.66
C ASP A 404 45.73 35.94 44.26
N GLN A 405 47.00 35.91 43.85
CA GLN A 405 47.44 36.30 42.50
C GLN A 405 47.34 35.18 41.47
N ASP A 406 47.45 33.91 41.89
CA ASP A 406 47.34 32.75 40.99
C ASP A 406 45.86 32.44 40.68
N ILE A 407 44.96 32.72 41.64
CA ILE A 407 43.50 32.56 41.48
C ILE A 407 42.96 33.60 40.49
N ALA A 408 43.37 34.87 40.60
CA ALA A 408 42.91 35.94 39.70
C ALA A 408 43.40 35.77 38.24
N GLN A 409 44.61 35.23 38.02
CA GLN A 409 45.07 34.88 36.67
C GLN A 409 44.38 33.64 36.12
N GLY A 410 44.11 32.63 36.95
CA GLY A 410 43.33 31.44 36.57
C GLY A 410 41.87 31.76 36.23
N GLU A 411 41.21 32.62 37.00
CA GLU A 411 39.83 33.08 36.76
C GLU A 411 39.72 33.89 35.45
N SER A 412 40.70 34.74 35.13
CA SER A 412 40.71 35.46 33.86
C SER A 412 40.94 34.54 32.66
N GLN A 413 41.76 33.50 32.81
CA GLN A 413 41.99 32.51 31.74
C GLN A 413 40.77 31.58 31.57
N LEU A 414 40.10 31.22 32.66
CA LEU A 414 38.86 30.44 32.64
C LEU A 414 37.71 31.22 32.00
N ASN A 415 37.54 32.51 32.31
CA ASN A 415 36.50 33.34 31.68
C ASN A 415 36.75 33.52 30.18
N ASN A 416 38.00 33.76 29.76
CA ASN A 416 38.33 33.86 28.33
C ASN A 416 38.13 32.51 27.59
N ALA A 417 38.42 31.39 28.25
CA ALA A 417 38.17 30.05 27.70
C ALA A 417 36.67 29.73 27.62
N GLN A 418 35.88 30.19 28.59
CA GLN A 418 34.41 30.07 28.58
C GLN A 418 33.79 30.91 27.45
N GLU A 419 34.21 32.16 27.29
CA GLU A 419 33.72 33.02 26.19
C GLU A 419 34.07 32.45 24.81
N LEU A 420 35.28 31.88 24.64
CA LEU A 420 35.68 31.21 23.40
C LEU A 420 34.84 29.95 23.16
N SER A 421 34.59 29.14 24.19
CA SER A 421 33.76 27.94 24.10
C SER A 421 32.31 28.30 23.71
N GLU A 422 31.72 29.31 24.35
CA GLU A 422 30.36 29.78 24.02
C GLU A 422 30.25 30.32 22.58
N HIS A 423 31.29 31.00 22.09
CA HIS A 423 31.34 31.47 20.71
C HIS A 423 31.38 30.31 19.71
N LEU A 424 32.25 29.32 19.94
CA LEU A 424 32.37 28.14 19.08
C LEU A 424 31.10 27.29 19.11
N GLU A 425 30.45 27.18 20.27
CA GLU A 425 29.20 26.43 20.41
C GLU A 425 28.03 27.09 19.68
N LYS A 426 27.94 28.43 19.70
CA LYS A 426 26.98 29.18 18.87
C LYS A 426 27.28 29.03 17.37
N GLN A 427 28.54 29.03 16.98
CA GLN A 427 28.94 28.82 15.59
C GLN A 427 28.56 27.40 15.11
N LYS A 428 28.78 26.38 15.94
CA LYS A 428 28.35 25.01 15.67
C LYS A 428 26.82 24.91 15.57
N GLN A 429 26.08 25.48 16.51
CA GLN A 429 24.61 25.51 16.45
C GLN A 429 24.08 26.17 15.16
N SER A 430 24.75 27.21 14.67
CA SER A 430 24.39 27.82 13.39
C SER A 430 24.62 26.90 12.20
N LEU A 431 25.73 26.16 12.18
CA LEU A 431 26.01 25.18 11.11
C LEU A 431 25.07 23.97 11.19
N ASP A 432 24.77 23.50 12.40
CA ASP A 432 23.79 22.45 12.65
C ASP A 432 22.40 22.84 12.13
N GLN A 433 21.97 24.07 12.39
CA GLN A 433 20.69 24.57 11.91
C GLN A 433 20.64 24.66 10.38
N GLN A 434 21.75 25.04 9.74
CA GLN A 434 21.83 25.08 8.28
C GLN A 434 21.85 23.67 7.68
N LEU A 435 22.50 22.70 8.35
CA LEU A 435 22.49 21.29 7.97
C LEU A 435 21.09 20.68 8.03
N GLU A 436 20.31 20.98 9.07
CA GLU A 436 18.92 20.52 9.19
C GLU A 436 18.04 21.05 8.05
N ASN A 437 18.28 22.30 7.64
CA ASN A 437 17.54 22.99 6.59
C ASN A 437 18.09 22.75 5.17
N ALA A 438 19.14 21.93 5.01
CA ALA A 438 19.73 21.67 3.71
C ALA A 438 18.79 20.83 2.84
N GLU A 439 18.43 21.36 1.67
CA GLU A 439 17.55 20.69 0.70
C GLU A 439 18.31 20.18 -0.53
N SER A 440 19.60 20.47 -0.68
CA SER A 440 20.43 20.07 -1.84
C SER A 440 21.83 19.58 -1.48
N PHE A 441 22.42 18.76 -2.34
CA PHE A 441 23.80 18.29 -2.19
C PHE A 441 24.79 19.45 -2.31
N GLN A 442 24.46 20.48 -3.11
CA GLN A 442 25.18 21.76 -3.14
C GLN A 442 25.19 22.48 -1.79
N ASP A 443 24.11 22.43 -1.01
CA ASP A 443 24.07 23.07 0.30
C ASP A 443 24.91 22.29 1.33
N LEU A 444 24.88 20.96 1.27
CA LEU A 444 25.79 20.11 2.05
C LEU A 444 27.26 20.39 1.71
N GLN A 445 27.59 20.56 0.43
CA GLN A 445 28.94 20.90 -0.02
C GLN A 445 29.40 22.27 0.50
N LYS A 446 28.54 23.30 0.46
CA LYS A 446 28.85 24.62 1.03
C LYS A 446 29.10 24.50 2.53
N LEU A 447 28.25 23.76 3.24
CA LEU A 447 28.39 23.52 4.67
C LEU A 447 29.68 22.79 5.03
N GLN A 448 30.06 21.79 4.23
CA GLN A 448 31.34 21.10 4.39
C GLN A 448 32.52 22.06 4.26
N GLN A 449 32.52 22.93 3.23
CA GLN A 449 33.56 23.95 3.04
C GLN A 449 33.57 25.01 4.15
N GLU A 450 32.41 25.39 4.68
CA GLU A 450 32.29 26.34 5.79
C GLU A 450 32.75 25.73 7.12
N ALA A 451 32.42 24.46 7.37
CA ALA A 451 32.89 23.70 8.53
C ALA A 451 34.42 23.53 8.51
N GLU A 452 35.01 23.18 7.36
CA GLU A 452 36.47 23.05 7.20
C GLU A 452 37.19 24.37 7.50
N LYS A 453 36.66 25.50 7.00
CA LYS A 453 37.23 26.85 7.16
C LYS A 453 36.91 27.51 8.52
N SER A 454 36.06 26.90 9.34
CA SER A 454 35.68 27.43 10.64
C SER A 454 36.79 27.32 11.69
N ASP A 455 36.66 28.12 12.76
CA ASP A 455 37.57 28.07 13.92
C ASP A 455 37.17 26.97 14.94
N LEU A 456 36.23 26.09 14.59
CA LEU A 456 35.79 24.97 15.43
C LEU A 456 36.95 24.04 15.80
N PHE A 457 36.86 23.43 16.97
CA PHE A 457 37.78 22.36 17.38
C PHE A 457 37.62 21.13 16.48
N ASP A 458 38.70 20.35 16.36
CA ASP A 458 38.74 19.18 15.47
C ASP A 458 37.65 18.14 15.80
N ASP A 459 37.28 17.99 17.08
CA ASP A 459 36.19 17.13 17.54
C ASP A 459 34.81 17.64 17.10
N MET A 460 34.59 18.96 17.17
CA MET A 460 33.36 19.60 16.69
C MET A 460 33.24 19.56 15.17
N LYS A 461 34.37 19.67 14.45
CA LYS A 461 34.42 19.50 13.00
C LYS A 461 34.11 18.06 12.59
N GLN A 462 34.66 17.08 13.32
CA GLN A 462 34.37 15.67 13.07
C GLN A 462 32.90 15.36 13.31
N ASP A 463 32.30 15.84 14.41
CA ASP A 463 30.87 15.65 14.69
C ASP A 463 29.96 16.26 13.59
N LEU A 464 30.30 17.47 13.10
CA LEU A 464 29.60 18.08 11.97
C LEU A 464 29.76 17.28 10.68
N GLN A 465 30.96 16.72 10.44
CA GLN A 465 31.24 15.91 9.28
C GLN A 465 30.46 14.58 9.29
N ASP A 466 30.43 13.89 10.44
CA ASP A 466 29.64 12.67 10.63
C ASP A 466 28.14 12.93 10.39
N ARG A 467 27.63 14.09 10.81
CA ARG A 467 26.24 14.51 10.57
C ARG A 467 25.98 14.91 9.12
N LEU A 468 26.94 15.54 8.44
CA LEU A 468 26.87 15.85 7.01
C LEU A 468 26.78 14.56 6.18
N GLU A 469 27.62 13.57 6.49
CA GLU A 469 27.60 12.25 5.85
C GLU A 469 26.28 11.52 6.12
N ALA A 470 25.77 11.56 7.35
CA ALA A 470 24.46 10.98 7.68
C ALA A 470 23.29 11.65 6.94
N LYS A 471 23.35 12.99 6.76
CA LYS A 471 22.33 13.73 6.01
C LYS A 471 22.42 13.46 4.51
N GLU A 472 23.62 13.34 3.96
CA GLU A 472 23.85 12.94 2.57
C GLU A 472 23.24 11.55 2.31
N GLU A 473 23.53 10.57 3.17
CA GLU A 473 23.00 9.22 3.06
C GLU A 473 21.47 9.21 3.19
N GLN A 474 20.91 9.98 4.13
CA GLN A 474 19.46 10.14 4.25
C GLN A 474 18.84 10.67 2.95
N MET A 475 19.46 11.66 2.31
CA MET A 475 18.97 12.20 1.04
C MET A 475 19.08 11.18 -0.11
N LYS A 476 20.12 10.34 -0.11
CA LYS A 476 20.29 9.27 -1.09
C LYS A 476 19.24 8.18 -0.92
N GLU A 477 18.99 7.75 0.30
CA GLU A 477 17.98 6.72 0.60
C GLU A 477 16.58 7.16 0.16
N VAL A 478 16.18 8.41 0.43
CA VAL A 478 14.88 8.95 -0.05
C VAL A 478 14.78 8.93 -1.59
N ILE A 479 15.89 9.13 -2.28
CA ILE A 479 15.94 9.05 -3.75
C ILE A 479 15.82 7.59 -4.22
N LYS A 480 16.52 6.65 -3.58
CA LYS A 480 16.45 5.21 -3.89
C LYS A 480 15.04 4.65 -3.65
N GLU A 481 14.43 5.04 -2.54
CA GLU A 481 13.04 4.79 -2.18
C GLU A 481 12.06 5.20 -3.30
N ASN A 482 12.25 6.39 -3.90
CA ASN A 482 11.43 6.83 -5.03
C ASN A 482 11.64 5.98 -6.30
N LEU A 483 12.89 5.59 -6.57
CA LEU A 483 13.20 4.73 -7.71
C LEU A 483 12.58 3.34 -7.56
N ASP A 484 12.52 2.80 -6.34
CA ASP A 484 11.86 1.52 -6.02
C ASP A 484 10.36 1.56 -6.34
N GLU A 485 9.67 2.61 -5.92
CA GLU A 485 8.26 2.83 -6.25
C GLU A 485 8.03 2.89 -7.76
N MET A 486 8.90 3.59 -8.49
CA MET A 486 8.82 3.69 -9.96
C MET A 486 9.04 2.34 -10.66
N VAL A 487 9.92 1.48 -10.13
CA VAL A 487 10.14 0.12 -10.66
C VAL A 487 8.95 -0.78 -10.36
N GLN A 488 8.41 -0.72 -9.13
CA GLN A 488 7.29 -1.54 -8.71
C GLN A 488 6.04 -1.31 -9.57
N ASP A 489 5.77 -0.06 -9.96
CA ASP A 489 4.66 0.27 -10.85
C ASP A 489 4.99 0.06 -12.34
N GLY A 490 6.23 -0.33 -12.69
CA GLY A 490 6.66 -0.57 -14.08
C GLY A 490 6.89 0.71 -14.89
N PHE A 491 7.02 1.86 -14.21
CA PHE A 491 7.39 3.13 -14.83
C PHE A 491 8.90 3.18 -15.14
N LEU A 492 9.71 2.58 -14.28
CA LEU A 492 11.16 2.39 -14.44
C LEU A 492 11.49 0.91 -14.52
N ASP A 493 12.60 0.57 -15.16
CA ASP A 493 13.15 -0.79 -15.18
C ASP A 493 14.33 -0.93 -14.23
N GLU A 494 14.61 -2.17 -13.82
CA GLU A 494 15.67 -2.48 -12.86
C GLU A 494 17.09 -2.11 -13.35
N GLU A 495 17.38 -2.24 -14.65
CA GLU A 495 18.68 -1.85 -15.23
C GLU A 495 18.88 -0.33 -15.09
N ARG A 496 17.85 0.45 -15.41
CA ARG A 496 17.92 1.91 -15.27
C ARG A 496 17.97 2.39 -13.82
N ARG A 497 17.25 1.71 -12.93
CA ARG A 497 17.33 1.95 -11.48
C ARG A 497 18.77 1.75 -11.00
N GLN A 498 19.38 0.61 -11.30
CA GLN A 498 20.76 0.32 -10.93
C GLN A 498 21.75 1.34 -11.51
N GLU A 499 21.57 1.76 -12.76
CA GLU A 499 22.38 2.84 -13.36
C GLU A 499 22.28 4.17 -12.58
N LEU A 500 21.09 4.52 -12.08
CA LEU A 500 20.85 5.73 -11.31
C LEU A 500 21.37 5.62 -9.87
N GLU A 501 21.20 4.46 -9.23
CA GLU A 501 21.77 4.16 -7.90
C GLU A 501 23.29 4.18 -7.91
N GLU A 502 23.92 3.54 -8.91
CA GLU A 502 25.37 3.57 -9.07
C GLU A 502 25.88 5.01 -9.28
N GLN A 503 25.14 5.83 -10.04
CA GLN A 503 25.47 7.26 -10.20
C GLN A 503 25.33 8.03 -8.89
N LEU A 504 24.33 7.70 -8.07
CA LEU A 504 24.09 8.31 -6.77
C LEU A 504 25.18 7.94 -5.74
N ASP A 505 25.71 6.72 -5.81
CA ASP A 505 26.70 6.22 -4.86
C ASP A 505 28.14 6.59 -5.26
N GLN A 506 28.45 6.66 -6.57
CA GLN A 506 29.82 6.85 -7.06
C GLN A 506 30.20 8.31 -7.36
N GLN A 507 29.23 9.19 -7.56
CA GLN A 507 29.52 10.57 -7.96
C GLN A 507 29.87 11.47 -6.77
N GLN A 508 30.73 12.45 -7.04
CA GLN A 508 31.02 13.51 -6.08
C GLN A 508 29.80 14.43 -5.93
N LEU A 509 29.66 15.08 -4.77
CA LEU A 509 28.57 16.02 -4.44
C LEU A 509 28.23 17.02 -5.58
N GLU A 510 29.22 17.43 -6.39
CA GLU A 510 29.03 18.35 -7.52
C GLU A 510 28.22 17.78 -8.70
N GLU A 511 28.26 16.46 -8.90
CA GLU A 511 27.56 15.77 -9.99
C GLU A 511 26.22 15.18 -9.53
N LEU A 512 26.05 14.93 -8.22
CA LEU A 512 24.81 14.40 -7.63
C LEU A 512 23.58 15.27 -7.86
N ASP A 513 23.72 16.60 -7.92
CA ASP A 513 22.58 17.47 -8.25
C ASP A 513 22.07 17.27 -9.68
N ARG A 514 22.93 16.86 -10.63
CA ARG A 514 22.49 16.55 -12.00
C ARG A 514 21.72 15.23 -12.05
N VAL A 515 22.23 14.23 -11.34
CA VAL A 515 21.55 12.92 -11.18
C VAL A 515 20.20 13.13 -10.50
N ARG A 516 20.18 13.88 -9.40
CA ARG A 516 18.95 14.27 -8.71
C ARG A 516 17.98 15.00 -9.63
N GLN A 517 18.42 16.01 -10.38
CA GLN A 517 17.54 16.72 -11.33
C GLN A 517 17.00 15.81 -12.43
N GLN A 518 17.76 14.80 -12.84
CA GLN A 518 17.26 13.79 -13.77
C GLN A 518 16.17 12.95 -13.10
N ILE A 519 16.42 12.44 -11.89
CA ILE A 519 15.46 11.64 -11.13
C ILE A 519 14.20 12.46 -10.86
N GLU A 520 14.31 13.70 -10.39
CA GLU A 520 13.18 14.59 -10.15
C GLU A 520 12.30 14.83 -11.39
N ARG A 521 12.87 14.81 -12.60
CA ARG A 521 12.07 14.89 -13.83
C ARG A 521 11.32 13.59 -14.07
N GLU A 522 11.96 12.46 -13.88
CA GLU A 522 11.33 11.14 -14.03
C GLU A 522 10.25 10.93 -12.95
N SER A 523 10.54 11.26 -11.69
CA SER A 523 9.58 11.26 -10.57
C SER A 523 8.42 12.23 -10.82
N ARG A 524 8.64 13.39 -11.46
CA ARG A 524 7.54 14.29 -11.82
C ARG A 524 6.59 13.67 -12.84
N LEU A 525 7.13 13.01 -13.87
CA LEU A 525 6.31 12.32 -14.87
C LEU A 525 5.61 11.11 -14.27
N PHE A 526 6.26 10.43 -13.32
CA PHE A 526 5.67 9.34 -12.54
C PHE A 526 4.50 9.82 -11.68
N ASN A 527 4.68 10.90 -10.90
CA ASN A 527 3.62 11.48 -10.09
C ASN A 527 2.44 11.94 -10.96
N GLU A 528 2.72 12.60 -12.09
CA GLU A 528 1.66 12.99 -13.03
C GLU A 528 0.92 11.78 -13.61
N TYR A 529 1.62 10.67 -13.84
CA TYR A 529 0.99 9.41 -14.24
C TYR A 529 0.12 8.82 -13.12
N GLN A 530 0.60 8.82 -11.87
CA GLN A 530 -0.15 8.33 -10.71
C GLN A 530 -1.42 9.17 -10.47
N ASP A 531 -1.33 10.50 -10.54
CA ASP A 531 -2.48 11.41 -10.43
C ASP A 531 -3.55 11.07 -11.50
N ILE A 532 -3.11 10.84 -12.75
CA ILE A 532 -4.01 10.46 -13.84
C ILE A 532 -4.61 9.08 -13.60
N LYS A 533 -3.79 8.10 -13.18
CA LYS A 533 -4.22 6.74 -12.88
C LYS A 533 -5.30 6.76 -11.81
N GLU A 534 -5.06 7.43 -10.68
CA GLU A 534 -6.02 7.58 -9.59
C GLU A 534 -7.35 8.19 -10.09
N GLU A 535 -7.29 9.21 -10.95
CA GLU A 535 -8.48 9.84 -11.53
C GLU A 535 -9.29 8.89 -12.42
N VAL A 536 -8.63 8.07 -13.25
CA VAL A 536 -9.31 7.20 -14.22
C VAL A 536 -9.72 5.83 -13.64
N MET A 537 -9.10 5.36 -12.57
CA MET A 537 -9.35 4.03 -11.99
C MET A 537 -10.83 3.76 -11.63
N PRO A 538 -11.59 4.71 -11.03
CA PRO A 538 -13.01 4.51 -10.79
C PRO A 538 -13.82 4.24 -12.07
N LEU A 539 -13.45 4.90 -13.17
CA LEU A 539 -14.07 4.67 -14.48
C LEU A 539 -13.63 3.31 -15.05
N VAL A 540 -12.36 2.93 -14.86
CA VAL A 540 -11.85 1.61 -15.26
C VAL A 540 -12.63 0.51 -14.54
N ASP A 541 -12.83 0.62 -13.22
CA ASP A 541 -13.63 -0.32 -12.43
C ASP A 541 -15.06 -0.42 -12.96
N GLN A 542 -15.72 0.72 -13.17
CA GLN A 542 -17.09 0.77 -13.67
C GLN A 542 -17.24 0.09 -15.03
N TRP A 543 -16.37 0.41 -15.99
CA TRP A 543 -16.45 -0.15 -17.34
C TRP A 543 -15.97 -1.59 -17.40
N PHE A 544 -15.00 -1.97 -16.57
CA PHE A 544 -14.61 -3.36 -16.39
C PHE A 544 -15.83 -4.18 -15.96
N ASP A 545 -16.51 -3.80 -14.87
CA ASP A 545 -17.71 -4.49 -14.38
C ASP A 545 -18.83 -4.55 -15.45
N TYR A 546 -19.02 -3.47 -16.21
CA TYR A 546 -19.96 -3.44 -17.33
C TYR A 546 -19.64 -4.52 -18.39
N PHE A 547 -18.38 -4.62 -18.81
CA PHE A 547 -17.94 -5.62 -19.79
C PHE A 547 -18.00 -7.05 -19.22
N VAL A 548 -17.66 -7.22 -17.94
CA VAL A 548 -17.71 -8.49 -17.19
C VAL A 548 -19.12 -9.10 -17.18
N GLU A 549 -20.16 -8.27 -17.15
CA GLU A 549 -21.57 -8.69 -17.14
C GLU A 549 -22.14 -9.00 -18.53
N ARG A 550 -21.74 -8.24 -19.56
CA ARG A 550 -22.29 -8.38 -20.93
C ARG A 550 -21.58 -9.40 -21.79
N LEU A 551 -20.27 -9.55 -21.61
CA LEU A 551 -19.47 -10.36 -22.51
C LEU A 551 -19.65 -11.86 -22.23
N PRO A 552 -19.94 -12.67 -23.27
CA PRO A 552 -20.24 -14.09 -23.08
C PRO A 552 -18.98 -14.84 -22.64
N ARG A 553 -19.00 -15.32 -21.40
CA ARG A 553 -17.90 -16.12 -20.84
C ARG A 553 -17.92 -17.55 -21.39
N GLN A 554 -16.75 -18.04 -21.78
CA GLN A 554 -16.51 -19.42 -22.12
C GLN A 554 -15.34 -19.96 -21.29
N GLU A 555 -15.38 -21.25 -21.01
CA GLU A 555 -14.24 -21.96 -20.42
C GLU A 555 -13.32 -22.43 -21.54
N GLU A 556 -12.21 -21.72 -21.78
CA GLU A 556 -11.18 -22.16 -22.73
C GLU A 556 -10.25 -23.16 -22.06
N VAL A 557 -10.11 -24.32 -22.69
CA VAL A 557 -9.27 -25.41 -22.22
C VAL A 557 -7.90 -25.28 -22.87
N GLU A 558 -6.94 -24.75 -22.12
CA GLU A 558 -5.53 -24.75 -22.52
C GLU A 558 -4.83 -26.02 -22.03
N LEU A 559 -3.87 -26.49 -22.84
CA LEU A 559 -2.96 -27.55 -22.44
C LEU A 559 -1.83 -26.93 -21.62
N ASP A 560 -1.66 -27.42 -20.39
CA ASP A 560 -0.49 -27.08 -19.59
C ASP A 560 0.75 -27.73 -20.23
N GLU A 561 1.60 -26.92 -20.89
CA GLU A 561 2.84 -27.40 -21.51
C GLU A 561 3.89 -27.79 -20.45
N ASP A 562 3.79 -27.26 -19.21
CA ASP A 562 4.76 -27.50 -18.14
C ASP A 562 4.57 -28.85 -17.44
N SER A 563 3.39 -29.47 -17.53
CA SER A 563 3.19 -30.83 -17.02
C SER A 563 3.79 -31.94 -17.91
N LEU A 564 4.48 -31.58 -18.99
CA LEU A 564 5.28 -32.50 -19.82
C LEU A 564 6.81 -32.32 -19.68
N THR A 565 7.29 -31.32 -18.93
CA THR A 565 8.73 -31.13 -18.72
C THR A 565 9.19 -31.66 -17.35
N ARG A 566 10.46 -32.08 -17.30
CA ARG A 566 11.03 -33.10 -16.37
C ARG A 566 11.05 -32.77 -14.86
N GLN A 567 10.36 -31.74 -14.38
CA GLN A 567 10.41 -31.32 -12.96
C GLN A 567 9.04 -31.30 -12.25
N GLY A 568 7.92 -31.48 -12.94
CA GLY A 568 6.62 -31.72 -12.30
C GLY A 568 6.48 -33.18 -11.84
N ALA A 569 6.21 -33.41 -10.55
CA ALA A 569 6.11 -34.76 -9.98
C ALA A 569 5.04 -35.62 -10.71
N PHE A 570 5.51 -36.55 -11.56
CA PHE A 570 4.66 -37.53 -12.22
C PHE A 570 3.94 -38.39 -11.19
N ASN A 571 2.64 -38.14 -10.97
CA ASN A 571 1.84 -38.90 -10.02
C ASN A 571 1.55 -40.31 -10.57
N ARG A 572 2.46 -41.25 -10.30
CA ARG A 572 2.33 -42.68 -10.67
C ARG A 572 1.01 -43.31 -10.19
N HIS A 573 0.43 -42.83 -9.09
CA HIS A 573 -0.83 -43.36 -8.55
C HIS A 573 -2.04 -43.02 -9.42
N SER A 574 -2.02 -41.88 -10.12
CA SER A 574 -3.09 -41.47 -11.04
C SER A 574 -3.07 -42.28 -12.34
N VAL A 575 -1.89 -42.73 -12.78
CA VAL A 575 -1.70 -43.53 -14.00
C VAL A 575 -2.02 -45.02 -13.78
N MET A 576 -1.78 -45.54 -12.57
CA MET A 576 -1.98 -46.96 -12.22
C MET A 576 -3.42 -47.33 -11.86
N LYS A 577 -4.39 -46.40 -11.93
CA LYS A 577 -5.80 -46.75 -11.72
C LYS A 577 -6.27 -47.66 -12.87
N PRO A 578 -6.85 -48.85 -12.60
CA PRO A 578 -7.23 -49.83 -13.63
C PRO A 578 -8.12 -49.25 -14.74
N ARG A 579 -8.97 -48.29 -14.39
CA ARG A 579 -9.83 -47.57 -15.33
C ARG A 579 -9.05 -46.74 -16.36
N ASN A 580 -7.89 -46.19 -16.01
CA ASN A 580 -7.11 -45.34 -16.92
C ASN A 580 -6.28 -46.17 -17.91
N LEU A 581 -5.84 -47.38 -17.52
CA LEU A 581 -5.18 -48.36 -18.38
C LEU A 581 -6.14 -49.02 -19.38
N LEU A 582 -7.41 -49.20 -19.01
CA LEU A 582 -8.44 -49.83 -19.85
C LEU A 582 -8.99 -48.93 -20.97
N PHE A 583 -8.93 -47.60 -20.82
CA PHE A 583 -9.53 -46.65 -21.77
C PHE A 583 -8.52 -45.75 -22.50
N GLY A 584 -7.21 -45.94 -22.31
CA GLY A 584 -6.17 -45.28 -23.12
C GLY A 584 -6.11 -43.75 -23.05
N THR A 585 -6.75 -43.11 -22.06
CA THR A 585 -6.76 -41.65 -21.90
C THR A 585 -5.98 -41.24 -20.67
N VAL A 586 -4.68 -40.98 -20.82
CA VAL A 586 -3.99 -40.05 -19.92
C VAL A 586 -4.50 -38.66 -20.31
N LYS A 587 -5.46 -38.11 -19.56
CA LYS A 587 -5.86 -36.72 -19.76
C LYS A 587 -4.78 -35.85 -19.10
N ASN A 588 -4.07 -35.05 -19.90
CA ASN A 588 -3.18 -34.00 -19.40
C ASN A 588 -3.95 -33.06 -18.44
N PRO A 589 -3.26 -32.43 -17.48
CA PRO A 589 -3.82 -31.30 -16.76
C PRO A 589 -4.30 -30.26 -17.77
N ARG A 590 -5.53 -29.82 -17.59
CA ARG A 590 -6.18 -28.82 -18.43
C ARG A 590 -6.26 -27.56 -17.59
N MET A 591 -5.69 -26.47 -18.05
CA MET A 591 -6.02 -25.16 -17.51
C MET A 591 -7.36 -24.76 -18.12
N ILE A 592 -8.34 -24.46 -17.27
CA ILE A 592 -9.59 -23.87 -17.70
C ILE A 592 -9.45 -22.39 -17.40
N LYS A 593 -9.23 -21.57 -18.42
CA LYS A 593 -9.23 -20.11 -18.28
C LYS A 593 -10.59 -19.57 -18.70
N PRO A 594 -11.18 -18.64 -17.93
CA PRO A 594 -12.31 -17.88 -18.43
C PRO A 594 -11.85 -17.07 -19.65
N SER A 595 -12.56 -17.18 -20.76
CA SER A 595 -12.35 -16.35 -21.96
C SER A 595 -13.62 -15.64 -22.39
N ILE A 596 -13.47 -14.49 -23.03
CA ILE A 596 -14.58 -13.76 -23.67
C ILE A 596 -14.57 -13.98 -25.20
N LYS A 597 -15.77 -13.99 -25.80
CA LYS A 597 -15.94 -13.85 -27.26
C LYS A 597 -16.75 -12.61 -27.64
N PRO A 598 -16.39 -11.93 -28.75
CA PRO A 598 -15.24 -12.21 -29.60
C PRO A 598 -13.93 -11.71 -28.96
N LYS A 599 -12.79 -12.21 -29.44
CA LYS A 599 -11.46 -11.68 -29.05
C LYS A 599 -11.20 -10.41 -29.87
N PHE A 600 -10.48 -9.44 -29.30
CA PHE A 600 -10.40 -8.09 -29.89
C PHE A 600 -8.97 -7.67 -30.27
N LEU A 601 -8.87 -6.99 -31.41
CA LEU A 601 -7.73 -6.21 -31.87
C LEU A 601 -8.13 -4.73 -31.89
N ALA A 602 -7.46 -3.89 -31.10
CA ALA A 602 -7.73 -2.45 -31.08
C ALA A 602 -6.50 -1.64 -31.49
N SER A 603 -6.65 -0.72 -32.44
CA SER A 603 -5.64 0.27 -32.78
C SER A 603 -6.11 1.65 -32.37
N ILE A 604 -5.46 2.24 -31.37
CA ILE A 604 -5.76 3.58 -30.87
C ILE A 604 -4.78 4.58 -31.49
N MET A 605 -5.32 5.64 -32.07
CA MET A 605 -4.56 6.72 -32.71
C MET A 605 -5.01 8.08 -32.16
N VAL A 606 -4.07 8.80 -31.57
CA VAL A 606 -4.36 10.06 -30.86
C VAL A 606 -3.60 11.22 -31.51
N ASP A 607 -4.32 12.30 -31.80
CA ASP A 607 -3.77 13.56 -32.30
C ASP A 607 -2.97 14.27 -31.19
N VAL A 608 -1.76 14.69 -31.51
CA VAL A 608 -0.89 15.53 -30.67
C VAL A 608 -0.37 16.74 -31.46
N SER A 609 -1.15 17.22 -32.42
CA SER A 609 -0.87 18.43 -33.18
C SER A 609 -0.88 19.68 -32.29
N GLY A 610 -0.40 20.82 -32.81
CA GLY A 610 -0.39 22.07 -32.07
C GLY A 610 -1.77 22.53 -31.55
N SER A 611 -2.87 22.13 -32.17
CA SER A 611 -4.24 22.48 -31.75
C SER A 611 -4.71 21.75 -30.50
N MET A 612 -4.09 20.61 -30.19
CA MET A 612 -4.35 19.80 -29.00
C MET A 612 -3.83 20.44 -27.70
N ALA A 613 -3.15 21.58 -27.75
CA ALA A 613 -2.49 22.16 -26.59
C ALA A 613 -3.46 22.49 -25.44
N GLY A 614 -2.96 22.39 -24.21
CA GLY A 614 -3.74 22.64 -22.99
C GLY A 614 -4.63 21.46 -22.62
N GLU A 615 -5.91 21.73 -22.36
CA GLU A 615 -6.86 20.76 -21.79
C GLU A 615 -7.10 19.54 -22.68
N LYS A 616 -7.12 19.71 -24.00
CA LYS A 616 -7.33 18.61 -24.96
C LYS A 616 -6.23 17.54 -24.90
N LEU A 617 -4.96 17.95 -24.82
CA LEU A 617 -3.83 17.04 -24.66
C LEU A 617 -3.91 16.30 -23.32
N ASN A 618 -4.35 17.00 -22.27
CA ASN A 618 -4.56 16.37 -20.96
C ASN A 618 -5.66 15.30 -21.04
N MET A 619 -6.80 15.61 -21.67
CA MET A 619 -7.87 14.63 -21.91
C MET A 619 -7.38 13.43 -22.73
N ALA A 620 -6.62 13.68 -23.80
CA ALA A 620 -6.05 12.64 -24.64
C ALA A 620 -5.09 11.73 -23.86
N ARG A 621 -4.29 12.30 -22.94
CA ARG A 621 -3.40 11.55 -22.05
C ARG A 621 -4.18 10.69 -21.07
N LYS A 622 -5.19 11.25 -20.40
CA LYS A 622 -6.08 10.52 -19.49
C LYS A 622 -6.78 9.37 -20.21
N GLN A 623 -7.26 9.60 -21.43
CA GLN A 623 -7.91 8.58 -22.25
C GLN A 623 -6.95 7.43 -22.61
N LEU A 624 -5.70 7.74 -22.92
CA LEU A 624 -4.68 6.71 -23.19
C LEU A 624 -4.40 5.88 -21.93
N VAL A 625 -4.21 6.51 -20.76
CA VAL A 625 -4.02 5.77 -19.50
C VAL A 625 -5.24 4.89 -19.22
N PHE A 626 -6.45 5.44 -19.31
CA PHE A 626 -7.69 4.69 -19.15
C PHE A 626 -7.77 3.44 -20.07
N TYR A 627 -7.50 3.59 -21.38
CA TYR A 627 -7.52 2.44 -22.29
C TYR A 627 -6.47 1.39 -21.92
N ASN A 628 -5.27 1.81 -21.52
CA ASN A 628 -4.22 0.86 -21.16
C ASN A 628 -4.60 0.09 -19.89
N GLU A 629 -5.06 0.76 -18.83
CA GLU A 629 -5.48 0.12 -17.58
C GLU A 629 -6.68 -0.83 -17.81
N LEU A 630 -7.71 -0.37 -18.54
CA LEU A 630 -8.88 -1.19 -18.82
C LEU A 630 -8.56 -2.40 -19.70
N PHE A 631 -7.87 -2.22 -20.83
CA PHE A 631 -7.58 -3.34 -21.74
C PHE A 631 -6.55 -4.31 -21.16
N SER A 632 -5.58 -3.83 -20.38
CA SER A 632 -4.66 -4.68 -19.61
C SER A 632 -5.43 -5.57 -18.65
N ARG A 633 -6.34 -4.99 -17.87
CA ARG A 633 -7.18 -5.73 -16.89
C ARG A 633 -8.16 -6.70 -17.54
N ILE A 634 -8.83 -6.32 -18.64
CA ILE A 634 -9.70 -7.25 -19.37
C ILE A 634 -8.88 -8.41 -19.95
N SER A 635 -7.69 -8.13 -20.48
CA SER A 635 -6.80 -9.15 -21.03
C SER A 635 -6.32 -10.15 -19.96
N SER A 636 -5.99 -9.68 -18.75
CA SER A 636 -5.55 -10.56 -17.65
C SER A 636 -6.67 -11.42 -17.07
N GLU A 637 -7.88 -10.87 -16.91
CA GLU A 637 -9.02 -11.53 -16.26
C GLU A 637 -9.82 -12.44 -17.20
N PHE A 638 -9.98 -12.03 -18.46
CA PHE A 638 -10.87 -12.69 -19.42
C PHE A 638 -10.20 -13.09 -20.73
N GLY A 639 -8.89 -12.97 -20.81
CA GLY A 639 -8.13 -13.34 -22.00
C GLY A 639 -8.28 -12.37 -23.19
N PHE A 640 -7.61 -12.76 -24.26
CA PHE A 640 -7.04 -11.95 -25.34
C PHE A 640 -7.85 -10.75 -25.90
N ILE A 641 -7.60 -9.57 -25.33
CA ILE A 641 -7.60 -8.28 -26.06
C ILE A 641 -6.15 -7.93 -26.37
N ARG A 642 -5.84 -7.67 -27.65
CA ARG A 642 -4.54 -7.15 -28.06
C ARG A 642 -4.73 -5.77 -28.65
N TYR A 643 -3.89 -4.84 -28.25
CA TYR A 643 -4.05 -3.45 -28.67
C TYR A 643 -2.71 -2.73 -28.85
N ALA A 644 -2.73 -1.74 -29.73
CA ALA A 644 -1.60 -0.86 -30.01
C ALA A 644 -2.01 0.61 -29.90
N ASN A 645 -1.10 1.41 -29.36
CA ASN A 645 -1.30 2.84 -29.12
C ASN A 645 -0.28 3.65 -29.91
N ASN A 646 -0.76 4.59 -30.69
CA ASN A 646 0.07 5.50 -31.46
C ASN A 646 -0.42 6.93 -31.28
N ILE A 647 0.50 7.88 -31.34
CA ILE A 647 0.19 9.31 -31.43
C ILE A 647 0.67 9.84 -32.77
N PHE A 648 0.08 10.93 -33.25
CA PHE A 648 0.52 11.54 -34.49
C PHE A 648 0.38 13.07 -34.50
N SER A 649 1.24 13.70 -35.29
CA SER A 649 1.08 15.09 -35.73
C SER A 649 1.53 15.18 -37.20
N ASP A 650 2.74 15.66 -37.47
CA ASP A 650 3.38 15.58 -38.77
C ASP A 650 3.93 14.17 -39.05
N ASN A 651 4.33 13.47 -37.97
CA ASN A 651 4.85 12.10 -37.98
C ASN A 651 4.06 11.23 -37.00
N VAL A 652 4.13 9.91 -37.18
CA VAL A 652 3.52 8.92 -36.29
C VAL A 652 4.55 8.41 -35.30
N VAL A 653 4.18 8.34 -34.03
CA VAL A 653 5.02 7.84 -32.94
C VAL A 653 4.28 6.67 -32.27
N GLU A 654 4.96 5.54 -32.15
CA GLU A 654 4.45 4.37 -31.45
C GLU A 654 4.68 4.53 -29.94
N LEU A 655 3.64 4.25 -29.15
CA LEU A 655 3.69 4.22 -27.69
C LEU A 655 3.64 2.79 -27.15
N LYS A 656 2.92 1.90 -27.84
CA LYS A 656 2.77 0.48 -27.49
C LYS A 656 2.39 -0.34 -28.72
N ALA A 657 3.05 -1.46 -28.94
CA ALA A 657 2.71 -2.46 -29.95
C ALA A 657 1.82 -3.60 -29.40
N TYR A 658 1.28 -4.45 -30.29
CA TYR A 658 0.34 -5.52 -29.95
C TYR A 658 0.94 -6.68 -29.14
N ASP A 659 2.24 -6.91 -29.24
CA ASP A 659 3.00 -7.97 -28.57
C ASP A 659 3.63 -7.51 -27.25
N GLN A 660 3.52 -6.23 -26.92
CA GLN A 660 4.05 -5.66 -25.70
C GLN A 660 2.99 -5.65 -24.59
N ASP A 661 3.43 -5.97 -23.38
CA ASP A 661 2.63 -5.95 -22.17
C ASP A 661 2.76 -4.60 -21.45
N TYR A 662 1.62 -3.98 -21.14
CA TYR A 662 1.57 -2.64 -20.55
C TYR A 662 2.05 -2.61 -19.09
N GLU A 663 1.82 -3.68 -18.32
CA GLU A 663 2.30 -3.77 -16.94
C GLU A 663 3.77 -4.19 -16.84
N SER A 664 4.38 -4.54 -17.97
CA SER A 664 5.76 -5.02 -17.98
C SER A 664 6.74 -3.88 -17.69
N PRO A 665 7.65 -4.04 -16.71
CA PRO A 665 8.71 -3.07 -16.44
C PRO A 665 9.84 -3.11 -17.49
N ILE A 666 9.63 -3.78 -18.64
CA ILE A 666 10.66 -3.92 -19.69
C ILE A 666 10.77 -2.61 -20.48
N ARG A 667 12.01 -2.17 -20.73
CA ARG A 667 12.28 -1.10 -21.70
C ARG A 667 12.30 -1.61 -23.11
N TYR A 668 11.75 -0.80 -24.00
CA TYR A 668 11.82 -1.02 -25.44
C TYR A 668 12.70 0.02 -26.11
N ASP A 669 13.39 -0.38 -27.17
CA ASP A 669 14.01 0.56 -28.12
C ASP A 669 12.94 0.94 -29.15
N TRP A 670 12.56 2.22 -29.13
CA TRP A 670 11.46 2.73 -29.95
C TRP A 670 11.89 3.09 -31.39
N GLY A 671 13.18 2.92 -31.73
CA GLY A 671 13.72 3.21 -33.05
C GLY A 671 13.87 4.71 -33.37
N ASP A 672 13.47 5.60 -32.46
CA ASP A 672 13.68 7.05 -32.51
C ASP A 672 14.89 7.51 -31.67
N GLY A 673 15.67 6.55 -31.13
CA GLY A 673 16.80 6.78 -30.25
C GLY A 673 16.45 6.84 -28.76
N ASN A 674 15.17 6.75 -28.39
CA ASN A 674 14.73 6.66 -27.01
C ASN A 674 14.57 5.20 -26.56
N ARG A 675 14.94 4.94 -25.30
CA ARG A 675 14.75 3.64 -24.64
C ARG A 675 13.99 3.86 -23.33
N SER A 676 12.79 3.31 -23.20
CA SER A 676 11.94 3.50 -22.02
C SER A 676 10.90 2.39 -21.89
N THR A 677 10.30 2.25 -20.70
CA THR A 677 9.06 1.47 -20.48
C THR A 677 7.89 2.12 -21.22
N ILE A 678 6.76 1.41 -21.35
CA ILE A 678 5.57 1.95 -22.01
C ILE A 678 4.98 3.12 -21.21
N LYS A 679 4.89 3.01 -19.88
CA LYS A 679 4.35 4.06 -19.00
C LYS A 679 5.18 5.34 -19.10
N ALA A 680 6.50 5.23 -19.01
CA ALA A 680 7.39 6.38 -19.22
C ALA A 680 7.30 6.94 -20.65
N ARG A 681 7.22 6.07 -21.67
CA ARG A 681 7.08 6.49 -23.08
C ARG A 681 5.80 7.31 -23.30
N LEU A 682 4.69 6.85 -22.76
CA LEU A 682 3.39 7.52 -22.82
C LEU A 682 3.52 8.95 -22.28
N MET A 683 4.09 9.12 -21.09
CA MET A 683 4.23 10.44 -20.46
C MET A 683 5.22 11.35 -21.20
N GLN A 684 6.32 10.80 -21.72
CA GLN A 684 7.37 11.58 -22.40
C GLN A 684 6.96 12.02 -23.82
N ALA A 685 6.26 11.17 -24.56
CA ALA A 685 5.97 11.39 -25.98
C ALA A 685 4.74 12.30 -26.21
N LEU A 686 3.84 12.43 -25.23
CA LEU A 686 2.61 13.23 -25.30
C LEU A 686 2.89 14.73 -25.11
N HIS A 687 3.44 15.37 -26.14
CA HIS A 687 3.61 16.82 -26.24
C HIS A 687 3.11 17.32 -27.61
N THR A 688 2.51 18.52 -27.64
CA THR A 688 1.96 19.07 -28.88
C THR A 688 3.05 19.59 -29.81
N GLN A 689 2.96 19.25 -31.09
CA GLN A 689 3.88 19.76 -32.12
C GLN A 689 3.26 19.72 -33.51
N GLY A 690 3.74 20.58 -34.41
CA GLY A 690 3.44 20.45 -35.85
C GLY A 690 1.97 20.63 -36.24
N GLY A 691 1.65 20.22 -37.46
CA GLY A 691 0.28 20.15 -37.99
C GLY A 691 -0.36 18.77 -37.78
N THR A 692 -1.55 18.61 -38.33
CA THR A 692 -2.32 17.35 -38.31
C THR A 692 -2.20 16.66 -39.67
N ASN A 693 -1.38 15.61 -39.77
CA ASN A 693 -1.22 14.79 -40.98
C ASN A 693 -1.72 13.37 -40.73
N MET A 694 -3.00 13.15 -41.04
CA MET A 694 -3.72 11.91 -40.67
C MET A 694 -3.40 10.73 -41.59
N LEU A 695 -3.02 10.98 -42.85
CA LEU A 695 -2.88 9.91 -43.84
C LEU A 695 -1.81 8.86 -43.45
N PRO A 696 -0.57 9.22 -43.06
CA PRO A 696 0.43 8.24 -42.63
C PRO A 696 0.00 7.48 -41.36
N ALA A 697 -0.72 8.15 -40.45
CA ALA A 697 -1.25 7.55 -39.23
C ALA A 697 -2.26 6.44 -39.53
N ILE A 698 -3.27 6.75 -40.35
CA ILE A 698 -4.31 5.81 -40.77
C ILE A 698 -3.70 4.65 -41.57
N GLN A 699 -2.74 4.92 -42.46
CA GLN A 699 -2.05 3.89 -43.21
C GLN A 699 -1.17 2.98 -42.34
N LYS A 700 -0.58 3.50 -41.25
CA LYS A 700 0.13 2.66 -40.28
C LYS A 700 -0.86 1.75 -39.55
N ALA A 701 -1.92 2.31 -38.98
CA ALA A 701 -2.92 1.56 -38.23
C ALA A 701 -3.56 0.45 -39.08
N ALA A 702 -3.97 0.75 -40.31
CA ALA A 702 -4.51 -0.24 -41.24
C ALA A 702 -3.50 -1.36 -41.55
N ARG A 703 -2.23 -1.02 -41.83
CA ARG A 703 -1.21 -2.05 -42.10
C ARG A 703 -0.96 -2.96 -40.92
N ASP A 704 -0.89 -2.39 -39.71
CA ASP A 704 -0.67 -3.18 -38.49
C ASP A 704 -1.90 -4.05 -38.17
N LEU A 705 -3.12 -3.51 -38.25
CA LEU A 705 -4.36 -4.28 -38.06
C LEU A 705 -4.53 -5.42 -39.08
N ASN A 706 -4.29 -5.15 -40.37
CA ASN A 706 -4.37 -6.18 -41.41
C ASN A 706 -3.33 -7.28 -41.20
N ARG A 707 -2.13 -6.94 -40.69
CA ARG A 707 -1.11 -7.94 -40.32
C ARG A 707 -1.57 -8.79 -39.14
N GLU A 708 -2.09 -8.17 -38.08
CA GLU A 708 -2.56 -8.92 -36.90
C GLU A 708 -3.77 -9.80 -37.24
N ILE A 709 -4.74 -9.35 -38.04
CA ILE A 709 -5.86 -10.20 -38.46
C ILE A 709 -5.41 -11.42 -39.25
N PHE A 710 -4.36 -11.30 -40.05
CA PHE A 710 -3.81 -12.47 -40.76
C PHE A 710 -3.32 -13.55 -39.79
N GLU A 711 -2.74 -13.16 -38.66
CA GLU A 711 -2.33 -14.09 -37.60
C GLU A 711 -3.52 -14.53 -36.71
N TYR A 712 -4.52 -13.66 -36.53
CA TYR A 712 -5.66 -13.83 -35.64
C TYR A 712 -7.00 -13.64 -36.38
N PRO A 713 -7.36 -14.53 -37.32
CA PRO A 713 -8.51 -14.34 -38.22
C PRO A 713 -9.88 -14.40 -37.52
N ASP A 714 -9.91 -14.93 -36.29
CA ASP A 714 -11.13 -15.05 -35.49
C ASP A 714 -11.39 -13.82 -34.59
N TYR A 715 -10.53 -12.79 -34.64
CA TYR A 715 -10.66 -11.60 -33.81
C TYR A 715 -11.53 -10.55 -34.51
N ALA A 716 -12.26 -9.78 -33.71
CA ALA A 716 -12.83 -8.52 -34.15
C ALA A 716 -11.72 -7.46 -34.13
N SER A 717 -11.71 -6.57 -35.12
CA SER A 717 -10.67 -5.54 -35.24
C SER A 717 -11.28 -4.15 -35.35
N ALA A 718 -10.79 -3.20 -34.57
CA ALA A 718 -11.28 -1.84 -34.54
C ALA A 718 -10.14 -0.82 -34.56
N PHE A 719 -10.40 0.31 -35.21
CA PHE A 719 -9.55 1.48 -35.24
C PHE A 719 -10.27 2.65 -34.57
N TYR A 720 -9.64 3.19 -33.52
CA TYR A 720 -10.14 4.32 -32.74
C TYR A 720 -9.26 5.54 -33.00
N PHE A 721 -9.82 6.56 -33.62
CA PHE A 721 -9.18 7.84 -33.88
C PHE A 721 -9.67 8.91 -32.90
N ILE A 722 -8.76 9.67 -32.30
CA ILE A 722 -9.09 10.76 -31.38
C ILE A 722 -8.35 12.02 -31.82
N GLY A 723 -9.06 13.11 -32.07
CA GLY A 723 -8.43 14.37 -32.45
C GLY A 723 -9.34 15.59 -32.34
N ASP A 724 -8.77 16.79 -32.53
CA ASP A 724 -9.46 18.07 -32.32
C ASP A 724 -9.70 18.92 -33.59
N GLY A 725 -9.34 18.39 -34.77
CA GLY A 725 -9.57 19.07 -36.04
C GLY A 725 -9.43 18.19 -37.29
N GLN A 726 -9.42 18.85 -38.45
CA GLN A 726 -9.28 18.23 -39.77
C GLN A 726 -7.81 18.01 -40.17
N ASP A 727 -7.59 17.20 -41.21
CA ASP A 727 -6.28 17.05 -41.81
C ASP A 727 -5.79 18.38 -42.42
N THR A 728 -4.65 18.87 -41.92
CA THR A 728 -4.04 20.13 -42.36
C THR A 728 -3.09 19.95 -43.54
N ALA A 729 -2.78 18.69 -43.91
CA ALA A 729 -1.88 18.32 -44.99
C ALA A 729 -2.60 18.18 -46.36
N GLY A 730 -3.92 18.39 -46.41
CA GLY A 730 -4.72 18.35 -47.64
C GLY A 730 -5.01 16.93 -48.15
N ASN A 731 -5.00 15.94 -47.26
CA ASN A 731 -5.19 14.53 -47.57
C ASN A 731 -6.64 14.04 -47.41
N SER A 732 -7.58 14.89 -46.97
CA SER A 732 -8.97 14.52 -46.62
C SER A 732 -9.66 13.62 -47.65
N GLN A 733 -9.57 13.96 -48.95
CA GLN A 733 -10.16 13.14 -50.02
C GLN A 733 -9.46 11.78 -50.16
N ARG A 734 -8.12 11.75 -50.10
CA ARG A 734 -7.34 10.50 -50.20
C ARG A 734 -7.61 9.58 -49.03
N ILE A 735 -7.76 10.14 -47.84
CA ILE A 735 -8.11 9.38 -46.63
C ILE A 735 -9.50 8.77 -46.78
N SER A 736 -10.50 9.56 -47.20
CA SER A 736 -11.86 9.06 -47.39
C SER A 736 -11.93 7.97 -48.48
N GLU A 737 -11.16 8.11 -49.57
CA GLU A 737 -11.02 7.07 -50.59
C GLU A 737 -10.35 5.80 -50.04
N PHE A 738 -9.31 5.95 -49.20
CA PHE A 738 -8.61 4.84 -48.58
C PHE A 738 -9.48 4.07 -47.57
N LEU A 739 -10.21 4.78 -46.69
CA LEU A 739 -11.10 4.18 -45.70
C LEU A 739 -12.25 3.37 -46.33
N ARG A 740 -12.66 3.70 -47.56
CA ARG A 740 -13.69 2.95 -48.31
C ARG A 740 -13.17 1.68 -48.99
N LEU A 741 -11.84 1.52 -49.12
CA LEU A 741 -11.24 0.35 -49.73
C LEU A 741 -11.12 -0.77 -48.69
N ILE A 742 -11.96 -1.79 -48.80
CA ILE A 742 -12.01 -2.93 -47.89
C ILE A 742 -10.88 -3.96 -48.16
N ASP A 743 -10.12 -3.78 -49.24
CA ASP A 743 -8.99 -4.65 -49.60
C ASP A 743 -7.85 -4.55 -48.57
N SER A 744 -7.53 -5.65 -47.88
CA SER A 744 -6.48 -5.73 -46.85
C SER A 744 -5.06 -5.51 -47.39
N GLU A 745 -4.83 -5.65 -48.71
CA GLU A 745 -3.50 -5.44 -49.31
C GLU A 745 -3.24 -3.99 -49.72
N GLN A 746 -4.30 -3.24 -50.05
CA GLN A 746 -4.19 -1.90 -50.67
C GLN A 746 -5.05 -0.82 -50.02
N GLY A 747 -5.94 -1.19 -49.10
CA GLY A 747 -6.94 -0.35 -48.46
C GLY A 747 -6.91 -0.44 -46.94
N PHE A 748 -8.00 0.00 -46.32
CA PHE A 748 -8.17 0.00 -44.89
C PHE A 748 -8.41 -1.40 -44.32
N GLY A 749 -9.16 -2.25 -45.02
CA GLY A 749 -9.54 -3.59 -44.55
C GLY A 749 -10.96 -3.67 -44.00
N GLU A 750 -11.38 -4.86 -43.55
CA GLU A 750 -12.67 -5.12 -42.87
C GLU A 750 -12.59 -4.76 -41.37
N HIS A 751 -12.03 -3.60 -41.04
CA HIS A 751 -11.91 -3.12 -39.66
C HIS A 751 -13.05 -2.18 -39.31
N ILE A 752 -13.48 -2.23 -38.05
CA ILE A 752 -14.43 -1.27 -37.50
C ILE A 752 -13.73 0.09 -37.36
N LEU A 753 -14.46 1.16 -37.70
CA LEU A 753 -13.95 2.52 -37.76
C LEU A 753 -14.73 3.42 -36.79
N SER A 754 -14.00 4.04 -35.86
CA SER A 754 -14.56 5.04 -34.94
C SER A 754 -13.63 6.24 -34.81
N ALA A 755 -14.19 7.44 -34.93
CA ALA A 755 -13.49 8.71 -34.79
C ALA A 755 -14.18 9.61 -33.78
N ILE A 756 -13.48 10.01 -32.72
CA ILE A 756 -14.01 10.87 -31.67
C ILE A 756 -13.40 12.27 -31.78
N MET A 757 -14.27 13.25 -31.95
CA MET A 757 -13.96 14.67 -32.06
C MET A 757 -13.89 15.33 -30.67
N LEU A 758 -12.71 15.75 -30.25
CA LEU A 758 -12.52 16.59 -29.06
C LEU A 758 -12.88 18.06 -29.37
N GLY A 759 -14.09 18.47 -29.00
CA GLY A 759 -14.55 19.83 -29.24
C GLY A 759 -16.06 19.94 -29.42
N ASN A 760 -16.49 20.60 -30.50
CA ASN A 760 -17.91 20.88 -30.75
C ASN A 760 -18.43 20.26 -32.04
N GLU A 761 -19.76 20.27 -32.17
CA GLU A 761 -20.48 19.69 -33.31
C GLU A 761 -20.09 20.30 -34.67
N SER A 762 -19.64 21.56 -34.71
CA SER A 762 -19.16 22.15 -35.97
C SER A 762 -17.86 21.49 -36.42
N GLN A 763 -16.94 21.22 -35.50
CA GLN A 763 -15.67 20.54 -35.79
C GLN A 763 -15.91 19.07 -36.12
N ARG A 764 -16.87 18.42 -35.44
CA ARG A 764 -17.25 17.02 -35.73
C ARG A 764 -17.65 16.83 -37.18
N ARG A 765 -18.38 17.78 -37.76
CA ARG A 765 -18.78 17.75 -39.19
C ARG A 765 -17.60 17.81 -40.16
N GLU A 766 -16.50 18.47 -39.78
CA GLU A 766 -15.28 18.49 -40.57
C GLU A 766 -14.59 17.13 -40.56
N LEU A 767 -14.53 16.49 -39.38
CA LEU A 767 -13.99 15.13 -39.23
C LEU A 767 -14.88 14.07 -39.92
N ALA A 768 -16.20 14.20 -39.82
CA ALA A 768 -17.19 13.35 -40.48
C ALA A 768 -17.11 13.43 -42.02
N ALA A 769 -16.61 14.52 -42.59
CA ALA A 769 -16.36 14.60 -44.04
C ALA A 769 -15.25 13.63 -44.51
N ILE A 770 -14.37 13.21 -43.58
CA ILE A 770 -13.28 12.26 -43.84
C ILE A 770 -13.73 10.84 -43.47
N PHE A 771 -14.21 10.66 -42.25
CA PHE A 771 -14.51 9.36 -41.64
C PHE A 771 -15.94 8.86 -41.89
N GLY A 772 -16.87 9.74 -42.28
CA GLY A 772 -18.30 9.44 -42.40
C GLY A 772 -19.06 9.83 -41.14
N ASP A 773 -20.32 10.26 -41.31
CA ASP A 773 -21.16 10.73 -40.19
C ASP A 773 -21.47 9.60 -39.19
N ASP A 774 -21.69 8.39 -39.71
CA ASP A 774 -21.99 7.19 -38.93
C ASP A 774 -20.81 6.69 -38.08
N HIS A 775 -19.60 7.20 -38.33
CA HIS A 775 -18.37 6.79 -37.65
C HIS A 775 -17.74 7.92 -36.81
N THR A 776 -18.43 9.05 -36.66
CA THR A 776 -17.85 10.24 -35.99
C THR A 776 -18.74 10.77 -34.87
N THR A 777 -18.24 10.74 -33.65
CA THR A 777 -18.89 11.29 -32.44
C THR A 777 -18.17 12.54 -31.94
N VAL A 778 -18.77 13.27 -30.99
CA VAL A 778 -18.20 14.48 -30.38
C VAL A 778 -18.16 14.36 -28.87
N ALA A 779 -17.04 14.78 -28.28
CA ALA A 779 -16.81 14.81 -26.85
C ALA A 779 -16.33 16.21 -26.44
N PRO A 780 -17.14 16.99 -25.72
CA PRO A 780 -16.75 18.32 -25.24
C PRO A 780 -15.88 18.28 -23.99
N ASP A 781 -15.94 17.19 -23.21
CA ASP A 781 -15.24 16.98 -21.94
C ASP A 781 -14.79 15.51 -21.80
N PHE A 782 -14.05 15.22 -20.72
CA PHE A 782 -13.42 13.91 -20.52
C PHE A 782 -14.42 12.80 -20.22
N ASP A 783 -15.43 13.07 -19.39
CA ASP A 783 -16.46 12.08 -19.06
C ASP A 783 -17.23 11.66 -20.32
N THR A 784 -17.60 12.63 -21.16
CA THR A 784 -18.25 12.35 -22.43
C THR A 784 -17.32 11.62 -23.38
N LEU A 785 -16.02 11.92 -23.39
CA LEU A 785 -15.04 11.20 -24.22
C LEU A 785 -14.99 9.71 -23.87
N ILE A 786 -14.92 9.40 -22.58
CA ILE A 786 -14.93 8.02 -22.06
C ILE A 786 -16.26 7.34 -22.40
N GLU A 787 -17.39 8.00 -22.12
CA GLU A 787 -18.72 7.45 -22.36
C GLU A 787 -18.94 7.12 -23.84
N GLN A 788 -18.62 8.06 -24.74
CA GLN A 788 -18.76 7.86 -26.19
C GLN A 788 -17.81 6.78 -26.71
N SER A 789 -16.58 6.76 -26.21
CA SER A 789 -15.59 5.73 -26.53
C SER A 789 -16.09 4.34 -26.16
N MET A 790 -16.59 4.17 -24.94
CA MET A 790 -16.98 2.86 -24.40
C MET A 790 -18.30 2.36 -24.94
N TYR A 791 -19.29 3.22 -25.18
CA TYR A 791 -20.51 2.80 -25.89
C TYR A 791 -20.22 2.41 -27.32
N GLN A 792 -19.36 3.14 -28.03
CA GLN A 792 -18.97 2.74 -29.37
C GLN A 792 -18.26 1.38 -29.36
N PHE A 793 -17.34 1.18 -28.40
CA PHE A 793 -16.70 -0.12 -28.22
C PHE A 793 -17.72 -1.23 -28.01
N ASP A 794 -18.73 -1.05 -27.14
CA ASP A 794 -19.83 -2.02 -26.91
C ASP A 794 -20.68 -2.27 -28.19
N GLU A 795 -21.07 -1.24 -28.92
CA GLU A 795 -21.82 -1.36 -30.19
C GLU A 795 -21.03 -2.14 -31.25
N ASP A 796 -19.71 -1.91 -31.31
CA ASP A 796 -18.79 -2.61 -32.20
C ASP A 796 -18.74 -4.11 -31.85
N ILE A 797 -18.75 -4.45 -30.55
CA ILE A 797 -18.84 -5.84 -30.07
C ILE A 797 -20.17 -6.48 -30.52
N GLU A 798 -21.28 -5.80 -30.29
CA GLU A 798 -22.61 -6.33 -30.62
C GLU A 798 -22.78 -6.57 -32.12
N THR A 799 -22.30 -5.63 -32.93
CA THR A 799 -22.33 -5.73 -34.41
C THR A 799 -21.55 -6.96 -34.87
N TYR A 800 -20.34 -7.15 -34.37
CA TYR A 800 -19.52 -8.31 -34.71
C TYR A 800 -20.17 -9.64 -34.28
N LEU A 801 -20.76 -9.69 -33.09
CA LEU A 801 -21.46 -10.87 -32.59
C LEU A 801 -22.71 -11.18 -33.42
N GLY A 802 -23.43 -10.17 -33.88
CA GLY A 802 -24.61 -10.31 -34.73
C GLY A 802 -24.30 -11.00 -36.07
N ASP A 803 -23.23 -10.57 -36.74
CA ASP A 803 -22.86 -11.05 -38.08
C ASP A 803 -22.39 -12.52 -38.10
N LYS A 804 -21.85 -13.04 -36.99
CA LYS A 804 -21.39 -14.45 -36.89
C LYS A 804 -22.46 -15.44 -36.38
N ILE A 805 -23.65 -14.97 -36.00
CA ILE A 805 -24.78 -15.84 -35.57
C ILE A 805 -25.69 -16.22 -36.76
N THR A 806 -25.58 -15.53 -37.89
CA THR A 806 -26.14 -15.93 -39.20
C THR A 806 -25.22 -16.83 -39.99
#